data_AF-A0A137QD52-F1
#
_entry.id   AF-A0A137QD52-F1
#
_cell.length_a   1.000
_cell.length_b   1.000
_cell.length_c   1.000
_cell.angle_alpha   90.00
_cell.angle_beta   90.00
_cell.angle_gamma   90.00
#
_symmetry.space_group_name_H-M   'P 1'
#
loop_
_entity.id
_entity.type
_entity.pdbx_description
1 polymer ?
#
loop_
_entity_poly.entity_id
_entity_poly.type
_entity_poly.pdbx_seq_one_letter_code
_entity_poly.pdbx_strand_id
1 'polypeptide(L)'
;MLSALFAQVILFHGLLAYAQSSFSLGYIPLAVKTPYLNGWIASNAGSAPGHVWPNFYTTDREFGWAGFIRVDNQPFQWMGNSPGSNFTTTLSSSITPTKTIFTIQAGPMKFNVTFLTPIEASTLKRALSLPFSYMYIDGFAANDSQPHLVQVYSDISAQWVARDDATQVVWDTIESNSIVYHKVLRKSPQSMVDNNNMAEDGTGYYAMQKRSGFTWQTCADVDCRGRFSTNGSLGDTKDTNFRSVSQNWPVFGFAVDLGTISPGSQPDPVLFKVALDFICRSILPPMTLYVVTMTWLTWVNAFLSDFKAAQQRNTDLDNKIMSAANSVSSEYAGILALATRQLFASMDITIPSATGGSFDTSDVKIFMKDMGTSVRANPVEVIYGAFPALLYFNPSLAANLLKPLFEFQSSSSYNNPYAAPDLGSVYPVVLGNSSDTHVLGVETSQFGFPLDSSNPDSVFPHWILMTAATIPSGLSSIQNKFIDSIYQHIYTNTNKFPLPEAYKASTGDRLYGSGSAIHGAAFSLLALNLPNVAIKANAINNGSSKKNVGAIVGGVIGGLAGLLAITFATFFIWRHHKRKQQHRKQQTFDTIDEDLSTKPQPFTGVLVPPLTLPTPHTYQVVNNNDSTAQLFNTNAPLSPTRWSPGWDGMSQSRQGGGSDAGTTTTSSLPPGAAAAAPPMSSKQREALGLRLTYGHVAAPSESALSTLSNPYSASASASGTEELRVEVEQLRREMDSIRHMAEPPPGYQ
;
A
#
# COMPACT_ATOMS: atom_id res chain seq x y z
N MET A 1 -28.96 -22.54 -38.93
CA MET A 1 -29.24 -21.55 -37.86
C MET A 1 -28.52 -21.85 -36.53
N LEU A 2 -27.78 -22.96 -36.34
CA LEU A 2 -26.98 -23.16 -35.11
C LEU A 2 -25.65 -22.38 -35.08
N SER A 3 -25.10 -21.99 -36.24
CA SER A 3 -23.76 -21.39 -36.34
C SER A 3 -23.66 -19.93 -35.86
N ALA A 4 -24.78 -19.24 -35.61
CA ALA A 4 -24.81 -17.84 -35.20
C ALA A 4 -24.77 -17.63 -33.68
N LEU A 5 -25.22 -18.62 -32.90
CA LEU A 5 -25.32 -18.52 -31.43
C LEU A 5 -23.98 -18.67 -30.71
N PHE A 6 -22.99 -19.34 -31.32
CA PHE A 6 -21.64 -19.46 -30.74
C PHE A 6 -20.78 -18.18 -30.89
N ALA A 7 -21.15 -17.25 -31.76
CA ALA A 7 -20.41 -16.00 -31.95
C ALA A 7 -20.77 -14.90 -30.93
N GLN A 8 -21.89 -15.03 -30.20
CA GLN A 8 -22.38 -13.99 -29.28
C GLN A 8 -21.99 -14.21 -27.81
N VAL A 9 -21.45 -15.39 -27.44
CA VAL A 9 -20.99 -15.67 -26.06
C VAL A 9 -19.54 -15.20 -25.82
N ILE A 10 -18.77 -14.92 -26.88
CA ILE A 10 -17.35 -14.51 -26.77
C ILE A 10 -17.18 -12.98 -26.65
N LEU A 11 -18.21 -12.19 -26.98
CA LEU A 11 -18.15 -10.71 -27.02
C LEU A 11 -18.54 -9.99 -25.71
N PHE A 12 -18.65 -10.72 -24.59
CA PHE A 12 -18.84 -10.14 -23.24
C PHE A 12 -17.62 -10.30 -22.31
N HIS A 13 -16.45 -10.64 -22.85
CA HIS A 13 -15.18 -10.32 -22.17
C HIS A 13 -14.90 -8.85 -22.38
N GLY A 14 -15.23 -8.04 -21.37
CA GLY A 14 -15.01 -6.60 -21.40
C GLY A 14 -13.56 -6.27 -21.77
N LEU A 15 -13.40 -5.25 -22.60
CA LEU A 15 -12.12 -4.57 -22.82
C LEU A 15 -11.70 -3.92 -21.50
N LEU A 16 -11.09 -4.72 -20.63
CA LEU A 16 -10.26 -4.26 -19.53
C LEU A 16 -9.03 -3.60 -20.14
N ALA A 17 -9.19 -2.32 -20.46
CA ALA A 17 -8.09 -1.38 -20.57
C ALA A 17 -7.47 -1.21 -19.18
N TYR A 18 -6.81 -2.27 -18.71
CA TYR A 18 -5.90 -2.16 -17.58
C TYR A 18 -4.87 -1.11 -17.95
N ALA A 19 -4.74 -0.10 -17.09
CA ALA A 19 -3.59 0.77 -17.13
C ALA A 19 -2.36 -0.08 -16.76
N GLN A 20 -1.73 -0.71 -17.77
CA GLN A 20 -0.36 -1.15 -17.67
C GLN A 20 0.51 0.10 -17.59
N SER A 21 0.66 0.65 -16.39
CA SER A 21 1.72 1.60 -16.11
C SER A 21 3.04 0.88 -16.40
N SER A 22 3.73 1.29 -17.46
CA SER A 22 5.08 0.82 -17.79
C SER A 22 6.15 1.28 -16.80
N PHE A 23 5.73 1.87 -15.68
CA PHE A 23 6.55 2.32 -14.57
C PHE A 23 6.70 1.20 -13.55
N SER A 24 7.92 0.65 -13.44
CA SER A 24 8.31 -0.09 -12.25
C SER A 24 8.32 0.87 -11.06
N LEU A 25 7.33 0.77 -10.17
CA LEU A 25 7.41 1.43 -8.86
C LEU A 25 8.66 0.95 -8.12
N GLY A 26 9.27 1.82 -7.30
CA GLY A 26 10.38 1.40 -6.43
C GLY A 26 9.92 0.36 -5.39
N TYR A 27 8.75 0.60 -4.80
CA TYR A 27 8.07 -0.26 -3.84
C TYR A 27 6.62 -0.51 -4.24
N ILE A 28 6.15 -1.72 -3.97
CA ILE A 28 4.83 -2.23 -4.33
C ILE A 28 4.08 -2.57 -3.03
N PRO A 29 2.85 -2.07 -2.82
CA PRO A 29 2.07 -2.39 -1.62
C PRO A 29 1.58 -3.84 -1.65
N LEU A 30 1.65 -4.54 -0.51
CA LEU A 30 1.09 -5.89 -0.35
C LEU A 30 -0.14 -5.87 0.55
N ALA A 31 0.07 -5.76 1.86
CA ALA A 31 -0.98 -5.73 2.89
C ALA A 31 -0.91 -4.38 3.63
N VAL A 32 -1.63 -3.38 3.09
CA VAL A 32 -1.54 -1.97 3.52
C VAL A 32 -2.92 -1.50 3.96
N LYS A 33 -3.26 -1.75 5.22
CA LYS A 33 -4.65 -1.69 5.76
C LYS A 33 -4.81 -0.81 7.00
N THR A 34 -3.83 -0.80 7.90
CA THR A 34 -3.81 0.00 9.14
C THR A 34 -2.39 0.50 9.39
N PRO A 35 -2.13 1.39 10.38
CA PRO A 35 -0.79 1.89 10.65
C PRO A 35 0.26 0.79 10.85
N TYR A 36 -0.14 -0.32 11.47
CA TYR A 36 0.74 -1.45 11.76
C TYR A 36 0.60 -2.64 10.79
N LEU A 37 -0.57 -2.85 10.15
CA LEU A 37 -0.69 -3.78 9.01
C LEU A 37 -0.32 -3.05 7.72
N ASN A 38 0.99 -2.88 7.50
CA ASN A 38 1.53 -2.02 6.45
C ASN A 38 2.77 -2.61 5.76
N GLY A 39 2.56 -3.73 5.05
CA GLY A 39 3.60 -4.49 4.35
C GLY A 39 3.75 -4.13 2.86
N TRP A 40 5.00 -3.92 2.44
CA TRP A 40 5.43 -3.52 1.10
C TRP A 40 6.53 -4.46 0.58
N ILE A 41 6.83 -4.43 -0.72
CA ILE A 41 7.96 -5.14 -1.31
C ILE A 41 8.69 -4.26 -2.33
N ALA A 42 10.02 -4.23 -2.30
CA ALA A 42 10.80 -3.51 -3.31
C ALA A 42 10.65 -4.23 -4.66
N SER A 43 10.43 -3.50 -5.76
CA SER A 43 10.26 -4.11 -7.10
C SER A 43 11.49 -4.89 -7.57
N ASN A 44 12.68 -4.52 -7.08
CA ASN A 44 13.97 -5.18 -7.34
C ASN A 44 14.21 -5.46 -8.83
N ALA A 45 14.20 -4.40 -9.66
CA ALA A 45 14.32 -4.47 -11.12
C ALA A 45 13.32 -5.41 -11.82
N GLY A 46 12.13 -5.61 -11.23
CA GLY A 46 11.08 -6.50 -11.74
C GLY A 46 11.17 -7.94 -11.22
N SER A 47 12.13 -8.27 -10.36
CA SER A 47 12.24 -9.61 -9.75
C SER A 47 11.17 -9.87 -8.68
N ALA A 48 10.56 -8.83 -8.10
CA ALA A 48 9.49 -8.97 -7.12
C ALA A 48 8.30 -9.80 -7.67
N PRO A 49 7.67 -10.67 -6.85
CA PRO A 49 7.86 -10.78 -5.41
C PRO A 49 9.00 -11.72 -4.98
N GLY A 50 9.71 -12.36 -5.90
CA GLY A 50 10.87 -13.21 -5.60
C GLY A 50 12.18 -12.44 -5.36
N HIS A 51 13.18 -13.13 -4.82
CA HIS A 51 14.53 -12.61 -4.54
C HIS A 51 14.61 -11.44 -3.55
N VAL A 52 13.53 -11.11 -2.83
CA VAL A 52 13.49 -10.01 -1.87
C VAL A 52 12.45 -10.27 -0.78
N TRP A 53 12.74 -9.88 0.45
CA TRP A 53 11.77 -9.94 1.54
C TRP A 53 10.80 -8.76 1.49
N PRO A 54 9.51 -8.97 1.76
CA PRO A 54 8.63 -7.88 2.15
C PRO A 54 9.19 -7.13 3.35
N ASN A 55 8.86 -5.85 3.45
CA ASN A 55 9.28 -4.96 4.52
C ASN A 55 8.06 -4.21 5.06
N PHE A 56 8.16 -3.72 6.29
CA PHE A 56 7.28 -2.68 6.80
C PHE A 56 7.48 -1.37 6.01
N TYR A 57 6.52 -0.45 6.07
CA TYR A 57 6.55 0.79 5.27
C TYR A 57 7.80 1.66 5.50
N THR A 58 8.45 1.55 6.67
CA THR A 58 9.70 2.25 7.02
C THR A 58 10.93 1.69 6.28
N THR A 59 10.80 0.56 5.56
CA THR A 59 11.85 -0.17 4.82
C THR A 59 13.03 -0.72 5.64
N ASP A 60 13.06 -0.45 6.94
CA ASP A 60 14.11 -0.87 7.88
C ASP A 60 13.71 -2.05 8.78
N ARG A 61 12.54 -2.65 8.51
CA ARG A 61 12.06 -3.87 9.14
C ARG A 61 11.60 -4.85 8.07
N GLU A 62 12.31 -5.97 7.95
CA GLU A 62 11.84 -7.10 7.16
C GLU A 62 10.59 -7.72 7.79
N PHE A 63 9.61 -8.01 6.95
CA PHE A 63 8.45 -8.82 7.25
C PHE A 63 8.65 -10.16 6.54
N GLY A 64 9.32 -11.10 7.21
CA GLY A 64 9.47 -12.46 6.72
C GLY A 64 8.09 -13.05 6.36
N TRP A 65 7.85 -13.16 5.06
CA TRP A 65 6.64 -13.71 4.44
C TRP A 65 7.11 -14.40 3.17
N ALA A 66 7.07 -15.73 3.16
CA ALA A 66 7.54 -16.52 2.04
C ALA A 66 6.39 -17.15 1.27
N GLY A 67 6.64 -17.45 0.01
CA GLY A 67 5.71 -18.12 -0.89
C GLY A 67 6.44 -19.13 -1.76
N PHE A 68 5.97 -20.39 -1.76
CA PHE A 68 6.52 -21.46 -2.57
C PHE A 68 5.40 -22.15 -3.39
N ILE A 69 5.80 -22.75 -4.51
CA ILE A 69 4.97 -23.61 -5.36
C ILE A 69 5.80 -24.83 -5.75
N ARG A 70 5.18 -26.00 -5.83
CA ARG A 70 5.76 -27.17 -6.50
C ARG A 70 5.00 -27.45 -7.77
N VAL A 71 5.74 -27.76 -8.83
CA VAL A 71 5.20 -28.19 -10.12
C VAL A 71 5.95 -29.46 -10.49
N ASP A 72 5.21 -30.56 -10.65
CA ASP A 72 5.77 -31.90 -10.92
C ASP A 72 6.91 -32.29 -9.96
N ASN A 73 6.67 -32.06 -8.66
CA ASN A 73 7.61 -32.24 -7.54
C ASN A 73 8.83 -31.31 -7.52
N GLN A 74 9.01 -30.40 -8.49
CA GLN A 74 10.07 -29.39 -8.46
C GLN A 74 9.62 -28.16 -7.67
N PRO A 75 10.31 -27.76 -6.59
CA PRO A 75 9.98 -26.57 -5.81
C PRO A 75 10.52 -25.29 -6.46
N PHE A 76 9.72 -24.23 -6.38
CA PHE A 76 10.08 -22.88 -6.75
C PHE A 76 9.61 -21.90 -5.66
N GLN A 77 10.46 -20.94 -5.28
CA GLN A 77 10.08 -19.82 -4.43
C GLN A 77 9.58 -18.67 -5.30
N TRP A 78 8.38 -18.17 -4.99
CA TRP A 78 7.75 -17.04 -5.67
C TRP A 78 7.65 -15.76 -4.83
N MET A 79 7.83 -15.85 -3.51
CA MET A 79 7.97 -14.68 -2.64
C MET A 79 8.98 -14.90 -1.51
N GLY A 80 9.71 -13.84 -1.17
CA GLY A 80 10.77 -13.85 -0.16
C GLY A 80 12.14 -14.12 -0.78
N ASN A 81 13.14 -14.34 0.08
CA ASN A 81 14.52 -14.59 -0.33
C ASN A 81 15.18 -15.69 0.52
N SER A 82 14.67 -16.92 0.42
CA SER A 82 15.21 -18.05 1.20
C SER A 82 16.48 -18.58 0.53
N PRO A 83 17.58 -18.83 1.26
CA PRO A 83 18.83 -19.32 0.67
C PRO A 83 18.67 -20.66 -0.05
N GLY A 84 19.30 -20.79 -1.22
CA GLY A 84 19.32 -22.03 -2.00
C GLY A 84 18.03 -22.34 -2.77
N SER A 85 17.00 -21.49 -2.71
CA SER A 85 15.78 -21.65 -3.49
C SER A 85 16.00 -21.51 -4.99
N ASN A 86 15.32 -22.35 -5.77
CA ASN A 86 15.06 -22.08 -7.18
C ASN A 86 13.93 -21.04 -7.26
N PHE A 87 14.13 -19.90 -7.91
CA PHE A 87 13.12 -18.83 -7.94
C PHE A 87 12.26 -18.86 -9.20
N THR A 88 11.02 -18.42 -9.07
CA THR A 88 10.12 -18.17 -10.21
C THR A 88 10.49 -16.89 -10.97
N THR A 89 10.04 -16.78 -12.22
CA THR A 89 10.12 -15.53 -12.99
C THR A 89 8.81 -14.76 -12.92
N THR A 90 8.83 -13.51 -12.45
CA THR A 90 7.70 -12.59 -12.59
C THR A 90 7.58 -12.14 -14.05
N LEU A 91 6.40 -12.31 -14.64
CA LEU A 91 6.11 -11.89 -16.01
C LEU A 91 5.51 -10.47 -16.07
N SER A 92 4.72 -10.10 -15.06
CA SER A 92 4.13 -8.77 -14.92
C SER A 92 3.65 -8.50 -13.51
N SER A 93 3.60 -7.22 -13.13
CA SER A 93 2.85 -6.74 -11.97
C SER A 93 1.78 -5.73 -12.40
N SER A 94 0.69 -5.66 -11.67
CA SER A 94 -0.40 -4.71 -11.85
C SER A 94 -0.90 -4.22 -10.49
N ILE A 95 -1.25 -2.94 -10.39
CA ILE A 95 -1.65 -2.29 -9.14
C ILE A 95 -2.95 -1.53 -9.39
N THR A 96 -3.93 -1.77 -8.54
CA THR A 96 -5.20 -1.06 -8.49
C THR A 96 -5.34 -0.39 -7.11
N PRO A 97 -6.33 0.50 -6.90
CA PRO A 97 -6.58 1.12 -5.60
C PRO A 97 -6.64 0.12 -4.43
N THR A 98 -7.20 -1.08 -4.65
CA THR A 98 -7.37 -2.11 -3.60
C THR A 98 -6.48 -3.35 -3.75
N LYS A 99 -5.84 -3.58 -4.92
CA LYS A 99 -5.11 -4.82 -5.22
C LYS A 99 -3.71 -4.62 -5.76
N THR A 100 -2.87 -5.63 -5.52
CA THR A 100 -1.61 -5.85 -6.22
C THR A 100 -1.64 -7.26 -6.81
N ILE A 101 -1.40 -7.40 -8.10
CA ILE A 101 -1.48 -8.66 -8.84
C ILE A 101 -0.12 -8.91 -9.49
N PHE A 102 0.47 -10.07 -9.23
CA PHE A 102 1.67 -10.56 -9.92
C PHE A 102 1.29 -11.76 -10.78
N THR A 103 1.71 -11.79 -12.04
CA THR A 103 1.66 -12.99 -12.88
C THR A 103 3.05 -13.61 -12.92
N ILE A 104 3.14 -14.88 -12.52
CA ILE A 104 4.40 -15.56 -12.18
C ILE A 104 4.51 -16.87 -12.95
N GLN A 105 5.72 -17.23 -13.36
CA GLN A 105 6.07 -18.47 -14.06
C GLN A 105 6.93 -19.39 -13.17
N ALA A 106 6.44 -20.59 -12.88
CA ALA A 106 7.15 -21.67 -12.19
C ALA A 106 7.24 -22.91 -13.09
N GLY A 107 8.42 -23.17 -13.67
CA GLY A 107 8.60 -24.25 -14.64
C GLY A 107 7.58 -24.12 -15.80
N PRO A 108 6.81 -25.17 -16.15
CA PRO A 108 5.78 -25.10 -17.19
C PRO A 108 4.52 -24.33 -16.77
N MET A 109 4.29 -24.12 -15.46
CA MET A 109 3.05 -23.56 -14.92
C MET A 109 3.15 -22.05 -14.67
N LYS A 110 2.25 -21.28 -15.29
CA LYS A 110 1.99 -19.88 -14.98
C LYS A 110 0.85 -19.78 -13.98
N PHE A 111 0.86 -18.80 -13.09
CA PHE A 111 -0.21 -18.51 -12.14
C PHE A 111 -0.21 -17.03 -11.75
N ASN A 112 -1.26 -16.58 -11.07
CA ASN A 112 -1.34 -15.25 -10.48
C ASN A 112 -1.27 -15.33 -8.95
N VAL A 113 -0.67 -14.31 -8.34
CA VAL A 113 -0.76 -14.03 -6.91
C VAL A 113 -1.37 -12.64 -6.74
N THR A 114 -2.49 -12.56 -6.05
CA THR A 114 -3.17 -11.28 -5.76
C THR A 114 -3.18 -10.98 -4.27
N PHE A 115 -2.66 -9.82 -3.90
CA PHE A 115 -2.83 -9.21 -2.59
C PHE A 115 -4.01 -8.24 -2.69
N LEU A 116 -5.10 -8.53 -1.98
CA LEU A 116 -6.30 -7.69 -1.93
C LEU A 116 -6.44 -7.11 -0.52
N THR A 117 -6.37 -5.80 -0.41
CA THR A 117 -6.66 -5.07 0.81
C THR A 117 -8.04 -4.42 0.70
N PRO A 118 -9.07 -4.91 1.43
CA PRO A 118 -10.42 -4.41 1.28
C PRO A 118 -10.58 -2.95 1.75
N ILE A 119 -11.15 -2.11 0.90
CA ILE A 119 -11.53 -0.73 1.20
C ILE A 119 -13.02 -0.59 0.88
N GLU A 120 -13.84 -0.45 1.93
CA GLU A 120 -15.30 -0.44 1.81
C GLU A 120 -15.91 0.84 2.36
N ALA A 121 -15.38 1.97 1.90
CA ALA A 121 -15.67 3.31 2.45
C ALA A 121 -17.15 3.73 2.41
N SER A 122 -17.99 3.08 1.61
CA SER A 122 -19.45 3.25 1.63
C SER A 122 -20.08 2.86 2.97
N THR A 123 -19.41 2.05 3.80
CA THR A 123 -19.84 1.77 5.18
C THR A 123 -18.66 1.85 6.16
N LEU A 124 -18.85 2.56 7.27
CA LEU A 124 -17.87 2.62 8.37
C LEU A 124 -17.77 1.32 9.20
N LYS A 125 -18.45 0.26 8.74
CA LYS A 125 -18.68 -0.97 9.49
C LYS A 125 -17.60 -2.01 9.15
N ARG A 126 -17.95 -3.29 9.32
CA ARG A 126 -17.07 -4.46 9.43
C ARG A 126 -15.86 -4.46 8.48
N ALA A 127 -16.03 -4.31 7.17
CA ALA A 127 -14.92 -4.48 6.22
C ALA A 127 -13.91 -3.32 6.20
N LEU A 128 -14.33 -2.09 6.53
CA LEU A 128 -13.40 -0.96 6.58
C LEU A 128 -12.53 -1.02 7.85
N SER A 129 -13.09 -1.43 8.98
CA SER A 129 -12.44 -1.47 10.30
C SER A 129 -11.69 -2.76 10.63
N LEU A 130 -11.84 -3.83 9.85
CA LEU A 130 -11.12 -5.09 10.06
C LEU A 130 -9.64 -4.98 9.66
N PRO A 131 -8.65 -5.24 10.55
CA PRO A 131 -7.23 -5.16 10.25
C PRO A 131 -6.73 -6.42 9.52
N PHE A 132 -7.35 -6.74 8.38
CA PHE A 132 -7.06 -7.94 7.60
C PHE A 132 -6.76 -7.59 6.13
N SER A 133 -5.86 -8.35 5.52
CA SER A 133 -5.65 -8.38 4.07
C SER A 133 -5.74 -9.82 3.55
N TYR A 134 -6.23 -9.97 2.32
CA TYR A 134 -6.25 -11.23 1.60
C TYR A 134 -4.98 -11.39 0.77
N MET A 135 -4.48 -12.61 0.65
CA MET A 135 -3.55 -13.03 -0.40
C MET A 135 -4.11 -14.30 -1.03
N TYR A 136 -4.26 -14.35 -2.36
CA TYR A 136 -4.76 -15.54 -3.03
C TYR A 136 -4.00 -15.89 -4.30
N ILE A 137 -4.01 -17.18 -4.62
CA ILE A 137 -3.35 -17.76 -5.80
C ILE A 137 -4.40 -18.39 -6.72
N ASP A 138 -4.42 -17.98 -7.99
CA ASP A 138 -5.35 -18.46 -9.02
C ASP A 138 -4.75 -18.38 -10.44
N GLY A 139 -5.57 -18.58 -11.49
CA GLY A 139 -5.17 -18.33 -12.88
C GLY A 139 -4.11 -19.29 -13.42
N PHE A 140 -4.14 -20.56 -12.99
CA PHE A 140 -3.15 -21.57 -13.34
C PHE A 140 -3.20 -21.94 -14.83
N ALA A 141 -2.10 -21.81 -15.56
CA ALA A 141 -2.03 -22.11 -16.99
C ALA A 141 -0.69 -22.75 -17.39
N ALA A 142 -0.74 -23.96 -17.92
CA ALA A 142 0.42 -24.68 -18.45
C ALA A 142 0.82 -24.14 -19.83
N ASN A 143 2.11 -23.85 -20.03
CA ASN A 143 2.63 -23.32 -21.30
C ASN A 143 2.83 -24.40 -22.39
N ASP A 144 2.90 -25.67 -22.02
CA ASP A 144 3.04 -26.84 -22.91
C ASP A 144 1.71 -27.55 -23.20
N SER A 145 0.61 -27.05 -22.62
CA SER A 145 -0.72 -27.66 -22.66
C SER A 145 -0.77 -29.10 -22.14
N GLN A 146 0.04 -29.46 -21.14
CA GLN A 146 -0.06 -30.73 -20.41
C GLN A 146 -0.71 -30.57 -19.03
N PRO A 147 -1.21 -31.67 -18.42
CA PRO A 147 -1.59 -31.69 -17.01
C PRO A 147 -0.37 -31.74 -16.10
N HIS A 148 -0.34 -30.93 -15.03
CA HIS A 148 0.76 -30.91 -14.06
C HIS A 148 0.27 -31.09 -12.63
N LEU A 149 1.09 -31.74 -11.79
CA LEU A 149 0.85 -31.82 -10.35
C LEU A 149 1.28 -30.50 -9.69
N VAL A 150 0.39 -29.86 -8.94
CA VAL A 150 0.65 -28.55 -8.31
C VAL A 150 0.35 -28.56 -6.82
N GLN A 151 1.34 -28.13 -6.01
CA GLN A 151 1.14 -27.79 -4.61
C GLN A 151 1.59 -26.35 -4.34
N VAL A 152 0.96 -25.64 -3.41
CA VAL A 152 1.32 -24.27 -3.03
C VAL A 152 1.49 -24.13 -1.53
N TYR A 153 2.35 -23.20 -1.10
CA TYR A 153 2.67 -22.92 0.29
C TYR A 153 2.93 -21.44 0.52
N SER A 154 2.59 -20.95 1.71
CA SER A 154 3.06 -19.66 2.21
C SER A 154 3.16 -19.67 3.74
N ASP A 155 4.11 -18.92 4.26
CA ASP A 155 4.32 -18.70 5.70
C ASP A 155 4.52 -17.22 6.01
N ILE A 156 4.12 -16.80 7.21
CA ILE A 156 4.65 -15.58 7.84
C ILE A 156 5.58 -15.95 9.01
N SER A 157 6.54 -15.09 9.32
CA SER A 157 7.43 -15.22 10.47
C SER A 157 6.94 -14.41 11.68
N ALA A 158 7.58 -14.62 12.84
CA ALA A 158 7.33 -13.80 14.02
C ALA A 158 7.81 -12.33 13.95
N GLN A 159 8.50 -11.90 12.87
CA GLN A 159 8.93 -10.49 12.72
C GLN A 159 7.76 -9.49 12.64
N TRP A 160 6.57 -9.97 12.27
CA TRP A 160 5.35 -9.16 12.15
C TRP A 160 4.83 -8.57 13.46
N VAL A 161 5.28 -9.08 14.63
CA VAL A 161 4.72 -8.73 15.95
C VAL A 161 5.74 -8.15 16.94
N ALA A 162 6.93 -7.81 16.47
CA ALA A 162 7.99 -7.24 17.28
C ALA A 162 8.98 -6.46 16.43
N ARG A 163 9.47 -5.34 16.94
CA ARG A 163 10.54 -4.57 16.27
C ARG A 163 11.92 -5.22 16.41
N ASP A 164 12.25 -5.67 17.62
CA ASP A 164 13.55 -6.26 17.97
C ASP A 164 13.54 -7.79 17.81
N ASP A 165 14.51 -8.32 17.04
CA ASP A 165 14.65 -9.75 16.78
C ASP A 165 15.12 -10.59 17.99
N ALA A 166 15.60 -9.96 19.06
CA ALA A 166 15.84 -10.61 20.36
C ALA A 166 14.53 -10.85 21.14
N THR A 167 13.41 -10.22 20.74
CA THR A 167 12.11 -10.37 21.40
C THR A 167 11.68 -11.82 21.47
N GLN A 168 11.41 -12.31 22.68
CA GLN A 168 10.74 -13.59 22.93
C GLN A 168 9.29 -13.53 22.48
N VAL A 169 8.87 -14.46 21.62
CA VAL A 169 7.49 -14.60 21.15
C VAL A 169 6.87 -15.91 21.64
N VAL A 170 5.54 -15.90 21.76
CA VAL A 170 4.72 -17.09 22.01
C VAL A 170 3.68 -17.19 20.90
N TRP A 171 3.23 -18.41 20.63
CA TRP A 171 2.27 -18.65 19.56
C TRP A 171 1.37 -19.84 19.87
N ASP A 172 0.36 -20.00 19.04
CA ASP A 172 -0.64 -21.05 19.17
C ASP A 172 -1.30 -21.31 17.82
N THR A 173 -1.85 -22.50 17.63
CA THR A 173 -2.62 -22.85 16.44
C THR A 173 -4.00 -23.28 16.88
N ILE A 174 -5.02 -22.63 16.36
CA ILE A 174 -6.41 -22.90 16.65
C ILE A 174 -7.03 -23.54 15.41
N GLU A 175 -7.58 -24.72 15.60
CA GLU A 175 -8.36 -25.43 14.60
C GLU A 175 -9.84 -25.36 14.94
N SER A 176 -10.67 -25.20 13.91
CA SER A 176 -12.09 -25.47 13.96
C SER A 176 -12.46 -26.53 12.90
N ASN A 177 -13.76 -26.81 12.76
CA ASN A 177 -14.28 -27.68 11.70
C ASN A 177 -14.09 -27.06 10.30
N SER A 178 -14.03 -25.73 10.19
CA SER A 178 -13.99 -25.00 8.90
C SER A 178 -12.67 -24.29 8.62
N ILE A 179 -11.90 -23.91 9.64
CA ILE A 179 -10.72 -23.05 9.49
C ILE A 179 -9.56 -23.51 10.37
N VAL A 180 -8.35 -23.08 10.02
CA VAL A 180 -7.18 -23.08 10.90
C VAL A 180 -6.61 -21.67 10.91
N TYR A 181 -6.18 -21.20 12.08
CA TYR A 181 -5.34 -20.01 12.16
C TYR A 181 -4.22 -20.16 13.18
N HIS A 182 -3.07 -19.61 12.84
CA HIS A 182 -1.98 -19.35 13.76
C HIS A 182 -2.19 -17.99 14.40
N LYS A 183 -1.89 -17.87 15.69
CA LYS A 183 -1.72 -16.59 16.39
C LYS A 183 -0.32 -16.51 16.96
N VAL A 184 0.34 -15.38 16.82
CA VAL A 184 1.68 -15.10 17.36
C VAL A 184 1.68 -13.72 18.01
N LEU A 185 2.36 -13.59 19.14
CA LEU A 185 2.50 -12.35 19.91
C LEU A 185 3.78 -12.37 20.73
N ARG A 186 4.19 -11.21 21.25
CA ARG A 186 5.29 -11.13 22.22
C ARG A 186 4.95 -11.95 23.47
N LYS A 187 5.96 -12.59 24.09
CA LYS A 187 5.82 -13.26 25.40
C LYS A 187 5.47 -12.28 26.51
N SER A 188 5.92 -11.03 26.38
CA SER A 188 5.64 -9.92 27.29
C SER A 188 5.21 -8.68 26.49
N PRO A 189 3.95 -8.62 26.01
CA PRO A 189 3.42 -7.48 25.26
C PRO A 189 3.58 -6.17 26.02
N GLN A 190 3.97 -5.09 25.33
CA GLN A 190 4.12 -3.76 25.91
C GLN A 190 2.96 -2.89 25.46
N SER A 191 1.93 -2.77 26.30
CA SER A 191 0.68 -2.16 25.87
C SER A 191 0.84 -0.68 25.53
N MET A 192 0.27 -0.26 24.40
CA MET A 192 0.30 1.12 23.90
C MET A 192 1.70 1.65 23.56
N VAL A 193 2.69 0.77 23.37
CA VAL A 193 4.05 1.16 22.97
C VAL A 193 4.22 1.03 21.47
N ASP A 194 4.61 2.14 20.82
CA ASP A 194 5.16 2.17 19.47
C ASP A 194 6.70 2.14 19.57
N ASN A 195 7.34 1.21 18.86
CA ASN A 195 8.79 1.09 18.75
C ASN A 195 9.21 1.19 17.27
N ASN A 196 9.72 2.36 16.88
CA ASN A 196 10.09 2.70 15.51
C ASN A 196 8.97 2.33 14.50
N ASN A 197 7.78 2.86 14.76
CA ASN A 197 6.55 2.71 14.00
C ASN A 197 5.86 1.34 14.08
N MET A 198 6.30 0.42 14.94
CA MET A 198 5.63 -0.87 15.17
C MET A 198 4.95 -0.94 16.54
N ALA A 199 3.72 -1.45 16.59
CA ALA A 199 3.03 -1.75 17.84
C ALA A 199 3.69 -2.93 18.57
N GLU A 200 4.02 -2.72 19.84
CA GLU A 200 4.69 -3.71 20.69
C GLU A 200 3.72 -4.52 21.58
N ASP A 201 2.41 -4.40 21.34
CA ASP A 201 1.35 -5.27 21.85
C ASP A 201 0.53 -5.99 20.76
N GLY A 202 1.00 -5.93 19.51
CA GLY A 202 0.36 -6.59 18.37
C GLY A 202 0.28 -8.11 18.50
N THR A 203 -0.84 -8.67 18.04
CA THR A 203 -1.03 -10.10 17.80
C THR A 203 -1.21 -10.34 16.30
N GLY A 204 -0.25 -11.05 15.71
CA GLY A 204 -0.27 -11.44 14.31
C GLY A 204 -1.09 -12.70 14.12
N TYR A 205 -1.90 -12.72 13.07
CA TYR A 205 -2.76 -13.85 12.74
C TYR A 205 -2.58 -14.25 11.27
N TYR A 206 -2.39 -15.54 11.06
CA TYR A 206 -2.33 -16.13 9.73
C TYR A 206 -3.40 -17.21 9.63
N ALA A 207 -4.35 -17.08 8.69
CA ALA A 207 -5.55 -17.91 8.66
C ALA A 207 -5.90 -18.45 7.28
N MET A 208 -6.48 -19.66 7.26
CA MET A 208 -6.93 -20.34 6.05
C MET A 208 -8.19 -21.20 6.31
N GLN A 209 -9.03 -21.35 5.29
CA GLN A 209 -10.16 -22.28 5.33
C GLN A 209 -9.70 -23.71 5.01
N LYS A 210 -10.15 -24.69 5.78
CA LYS A 210 -9.89 -26.11 5.53
C LYS A 210 -10.48 -26.52 4.17
N ARG A 211 -9.70 -27.24 3.37
CA ARG A 211 -10.07 -27.77 2.04
C ARG A 211 -9.34 -29.09 1.78
N SER A 212 -9.68 -29.79 0.71
CA SER A 212 -8.91 -30.97 0.28
C SER A 212 -7.44 -30.59 0.04
N GLY A 213 -6.51 -31.47 0.41
CA GLY A 213 -5.06 -31.26 0.28
C GLY A 213 -4.46 -30.22 1.24
N PHE A 214 -5.25 -29.60 2.12
CA PHE A 214 -4.77 -28.62 3.10
C PHE A 214 -3.96 -29.29 4.21
N THR A 215 -2.77 -28.74 4.49
CA THR A 215 -1.93 -29.10 5.64
C THR A 215 -1.32 -27.84 6.26
N TRP A 216 -0.97 -27.88 7.54
CA TRP A 216 -0.43 -26.74 8.29
C TRP A 216 0.76 -27.13 9.17
N GLN A 217 1.61 -26.17 9.52
CA GLN A 217 2.66 -26.39 10.52
C GLN A 217 3.18 -25.07 11.10
N THR A 218 3.45 -25.06 12.41
CA THR A 218 4.33 -24.05 13.01
C THR A 218 5.66 -24.71 13.33
N CYS A 219 6.78 -24.16 12.85
CA CYS A 219 8.12 -24.69 13.11
C CYS A 219 9.21 -23.66 12.76
N ALA A 220 10.48 -24.08 12.72
CA ALA A 220 11.55 -23.25 12.16
C ALA A 220 11.40 -23.12 10.64
N ASP A 221 11.85 -22.00 10.08
CA ASP A 221 11.71 -21.71 8.66
C ASP A 221 12.34 -22.78 7.74
N VAL A 222 13.57 -23.21 8.06
CA VAL A 222 14.28 -24.28 7.34
C VAL A 222 13.52 -25.61 7.36
N ASP A 223 12.85 -25.94 8.46
CA ASP A 223 12.10 -27.18 8.62
C ASP A 223 10.78 -27.14 7.82
N CYS A 224 10.05 -26.03 7.91
CA CYS A 224 8.72 -25.89 7.31
C CYS A 224 8.84 -25.72 5.78
N ARG A 225 9.75 -24.84 5.32
CA ARG A 225 10.03 -24.60 3.89
C ARG A 225 10.73 -25.81 3.27
N GLY A 226 11.65 -26.46 3.99
CA GLY A 226 12.34 -27.67 3.56
C GLY A 226 11.41 -28.88 3.44
N ARG A 227 10.52 -29.09 4.43
CA ARG A 227 9.48 -30.13 4.37
C ARG A 227 8.55 -29.92 3.19
N PHE A 228 8.02 -28.70 2.99
CA PHE A 228 7.19 -28.42 1.82
C PHE A 228 7.95 -28.69 0.52
N SER A 229 9.21 -28.22 0.40
CA SER A 229 10.01 -28.39 -0.81
C SER A 229 10.27 -29.86 -1.17
N THR A 230 10.41 -30.74 -0.17
CA THR A 230 10.60 -32.20 -0.37
C THR A 230 9.28 -32.94 -0.59
N ASN A 231 8.25 -32.65 0.23
CA ASN A 231 7.05 -33.49 0.34
C ASN A 231 5.79 -32.89 -0.33
N GLY A 232 5.74 -31.56 -0.56
CA GLY A 232 4.57 -30.86 -1.11
C GLY A 232 3.46 -30.59 -0.09
N SER A 233 3.67 -31.01 1.15
CA SER A 233 2.75 -30.90 2.28
C SER A 233 3.52 -30.58 3.57
N LEU A 234 2.78 -30.15 4.58
CA LEU A 234 3.29 -29.90 5.93
C LEU A 234 2.97 -31.06 6.88
N GLY A 235 3.46 -30.99 8.11
CA GLY A 235 3.36 -32.09 9.08
C GLY A 235 2.08 -32.14 9.91
N ASP A 236 1.14 -31.20 9.77
CA ASP A 236 -0.03 -31.02 10.66
C ASP A 236 0.38 -31.03 12.14
N THR A 237 1.43 -30.26 12.44
CA THR A 237 2.11 -30.24 13.74
C THR A 237 2.29 -28.82 14.27
N LYS A 238 2.11 -28.70 15.59
CA LYS A 238 2.32 -27.47 16.35
C LYS A 238 3.62 -27.58 17.14
N ASP A 239 4.62 -26.81 16.73
CA ASP A 239 5.78 -26.51 17.59
C ASP A 239 5.33 -25.76 18.86
N THR A 240 5.87 -26.15 20.01
CA THR A 240 5.61 -25.58 21.33
C THR A 240 6.86 -24.97 21.97
N ASN A 241 8.00 -25.01 21.28
CA ASN A 241 9.29 -24.49 21.75
C ASN A 241 9.41 -22.99 21.48
N PHE A 242 8.68 -22.18 22.25
CA PHE A 242 8.71 -20.71 22.20
C PHE A 242 10.13 -20.15 22.36
N ARG A 243 10.48 -19.15 21.54
CA ARG A 243 11.84 -18.62 21.38
C ARG A 243 11.83 -17.17 20.87
N SER A 244 13.01 -16.57 20.64
CA SER A 244 13.07 -15.24 20.02
C SER A 244 12.72 -15.27 18.53
N VAL A 245 12.39 -14.10 17.98
CA VAL A 245 12.13 -13.93 16.54
C VAL A 245 13.33 -14.36 15.67
N SER A 246 14.55 -14.09 16.12
CA SER A 246 15.80 -14.51 15.43
C SER A 246 16.16 -16.00 15.57
N GLN A 247 15.75 -16.65 16.65
CA GLN A 247 16.24 -18.00 16.98
C GLN A 247 15.43 -19.07 16.25
N ASN A 248 16.06 -19.84 15.36
CA ASN A 248 15.41 -20.89 14.54
C ASN A 248 14.09 -20.36 13.95
N TRP A 249 14.24 -19.28 13.16
CA TRP A 249 13.22 -18.32 12.71
C TRP A 249 11.82 -18.92 12.70
N PRO A 250 10.98 -18.64 13.73
CA PRO A 250 9.68 -19.30 13.85
C PRO A 250 8.71 -18.78 12.79
N VAL A 251 8.15 -19.72 12.03
CA VAL A 251 7.21 -19.47 10.94
C VAL A 251 5.88 -20.21 11.12
N PHE A 252 4.85 -19.66 10.49
CA PHE A 252 3.44 -20.03 10.60
C PHE A 252 2.93 -20.36 9.20
N GLY A 253 3.03 -21.63 8.80
CA GLY A 253 2.91 -22.06 7.40
C GLY A 253 1.63 -22.85 7.09
N PHE A 254 1.07 -22.58 5.91
CA PHE A 254 0.01 -23.38 5.29
C PHE A 254 0.46 -23.90 3.93
N ALA A 255 0.08 -25.15 3.61
CA ALA A 255 0.23 -25.74 2.29
C ALA A 255 -1.08 -26.32 1.79
N VAL A 256 -1.26 -26.34 0.46
CA VAL A 256 -2.38 -27.02 -0.21
C VAL A 256 -1.85 -27.80 -1.40
N ASP A 257 -2.14 -29.10 -1.42
CA ASP A 257 -2.07 -29.92 -2.63
C ASP A 257 -3.32 -29.70 -3.49
N LEU A 258 -3.13 -29.24 -4.73
CA LEU A 258 -4.20 -29.03 -5.71
C LEU A 258 -4.42 -30.23 -6.64
N GLY A 259 -3.56 -31.25 -6.53
CA GLY A 259 -3.54 -32.40 -7.43
C GLY A 259 -3.11 -31.99 -8.84
N THR A 260 -3.55 -32.78 -9.82
CA THR A 260 -3.26 -32.54 -11.23
C THR A 260 -4.19 -31.46 -11.82
N ILE A 261 -3.62 -30.32 -12.22
CA ILE A 261 -4.32 -29.27 -12.96
C ILE A 261 -4.22 -29.58 -14.47
N SER A 262 -5.34 -29.98 -15.07
CA SER A 262 -5.44 -30.20 -16.53
C SER A 262 -5.63 -28.90 -17.32
N PRO A 263 -5.18 -28.83 -18.58
CA PRO A 263 -5.40 -27.67 -19.45
C PRO A 263 -6.88 -27.29 -19.55
N GLY A 264 -7.19 -26.00 -19.36
CA GLY A 264 -8.56 -25.48 -19.37
C GLY A 264 -9.38 -25.71 -18.09
N SER A 265 -8.85 -26.45 -17.11
CA SER A 265 -9.43 -26.54 -15.76
C SER A 265 -8.88 -25.43 -14.86
N GLN A 266 -9.63 -25.02 -13.83
CA GLN A 266 -9.15 -24.15 -12.75
C GLN A 266 -9.59 -24.72 -11.39
N PRO A 267 -8.69 -24.83 -10.40
CA PRO A 267 -9.08 -25.09 -9.01
C PRO A 267 -9.69 -23.84 -8.37
N ASP A 268 -10.46 -24.00 -7.29
CA ASP A 268 -10.86 -22.87 -6.45
C ASP A 268 -9.62 -22.12 -5.91
N PRO A 269 -9.58 -20.77 -5.97
CA PRO A 269 -8.45 -19.96 -5.53
C PRO A 269 -7.91 -20.36 -4.15
N VAL A 270 -6.59 -20.39 -4.01
CA VAL A 270 -5.94 -20.75 -2.74
C VAL A 270 -5.82 -19.50 -1.89
N LEU A 271 -6.66 -19.41 -0.85
CA LEU A 271 -6.85 -18.20 -0.06
C LEU A 271 -6.08 -18.25 1.27
N PHE A 272 -5.10 -17.37 1.41
CA PHE A 272 -4.37 -17.08 2.64
C PHE A 272 -4.82 -15.73 3.19
N LYS A 273 -4.65 -15.53 4.49
CA LYS A 273 -5.03 -14.28 5.16
C LYS A 273 -4.00 -13.88 6.18
N VAL A 274 -3.63 -12.61 6.15
CA VAL A 274 -2.81 -11.97 7.17
C VAL A 274 -3.64 -10.90 7.88
N ALA A 275 -3.52 -10.86 9.20
CA ALA A 275 -4.03 -9.78 10.02
C ALA A 275 -3.02 -9.46 11.13
N LEU A 276 -3.03 -8.20 11.55
CA LEU A 276 -2.34 -7.76 12.74
C LEU A 276 -3.36 -7.03 13.60
N ASP A 277 -3.84 -7.70 14.65
CA ASP A 277 -4.61 -7.06 15.70
C ASP A 277 -3.63 -6.35 16.64
N PHE A 278 -4.03 -5.22 17.19
CA PHE A 278 -3.22 -4.47 18.16
C PHE A 278 -4.14 -3.61 19.02
N ILE A 279 -3.67 -3.18 20.18
CA ILE A 279 -4.52 -2.41 21.07
C ILE A 279 -4.34 -0.92 20.75
N CYS A 280 -5.35 -0.32 20.15
CA CYS A 280 -5.53 1.13 20.18
C CYS A 280 -6.48 1.52 21.32
N ARG A 281 -6.06 2.43 22.21
CA ARG A 281 -6.86 3.05 23.28
C ARG A 281 -6.74 4.57 23.20
N SER A 282 -7.87 5.28 23.28
CA SER A 282 -7.93 6.74 23.48
C SER A 282 -8.55 7.06 24.85
N ILE A 283 -8.34 8.29 25.37
CA ILE A 283 -9.00 8.80 26.59
C ILE A 283 -10.24 9.68 26.33
N LEU A 284 -10.73 9.77 25.09
CA LEU A 284 -12.19 9.83 24.95
C LEU A 284 -12.74 8.47 25.42
N PRO A 285 -13.94 8.37 26.03
CA PRO A 285 -14.33 7.28 26.95
C PRO A 285 -13.95 5.89 26.42
N PRO A 286 -13.19 5.08 27.19
CA PRO A 286 -12.25 4.06 26.71
C PRO A 286 -12.55 3.48 25.33
N MET A 287 -11.99 4.14 24.31
CA MET A 287 -12.19 3.76 22.91
C MET A 287 -11.47 2.45 22.61
N THR A 288 -12.06 1.69 21.69
CA THR A 288 -11.53 0.42 21.22
C THR A 288 -11.83 0.25 19.74
N LEU A 289 -10.99 -0.50 19.02
CA LEU A 289 -11.20 -0.79 17.60
C LEU A 289 -12.58 -1.44 17.39
N TYR A 290 -13.31 -1.05 16.34
CA TYR A 290 -14.66 -1.55 16.05
C TYR A 290 -14.72 -3.10 15.98
N VAL A 291 -13.60 -3.73 15.64
CA VAL A 291 -13.42 -5.19 15.61
C VAL A 291 -13.62 -5.86 16.98
N VAL A 292 -13.50 -5.21 18.14
CA VAL A 292 -13.68 -5.95 19.42
C VAL A 292 -15.13 -6.35 19.74
N THR A 293 -16.10 -5.93 18.91
CA THR A 293 -17.53 -6.26 19.07
C THR A 293 -17.88 -7.75 18.93
N MET A 294 -16.93 -8.61 18.52
CA MET A 294 -17.13 -10.07 18.45
C MET A 294 -15.82 -10.81 18.80
N THR A 295 -15.91 -12.11 19.10
CA THR A 295 -14.71 -12.93 19.34
C THR A 295 -13.86 -13.06 18.09
N TRP A 296 -12.54 -13.18 18.25
CA TRP A 296 -11.61 -13.32 17.12
C TRP A 296 -11.93 -14.50 16.19
N LEU A 297 -12.31 -15.66 16.75
CA LEU A 297 -12.74 -16.82 15.98
C LEU A 297 -13.93 -16.49 15.06
N THR A 298 -14.89 -15.70 15.57
CA THR A 298 -16.05 -15.26 14.79
C THR A 298 -15.64 -14.35 13.63
N TRP A 299 -14.69 -13.43 13.85
CA TRP A 299 -14.18 -12.53 12.81
C TRP A 299 -13.40 -13.24 11.73
N VAL A 300 -12.43 -14.08 12.11
CA VAL A 300 -11.62 -14.84 11.14
C VAL A 300 -12.53 -15.67 10.24
N ASN A 301 -13.54 -16.34 10.82
CA ASN A 301 -14.50 -17.14 10.06
C ASN A 301 -15.43 -16.28 9.18
N ALA A 302 -16.01 -15.20 9.71
CA ALA A 302 -16.88 -14.30 8.94
C ALA A 302 -16.15 -13.64 7.77
N PHE A 303 -14.93 -13.16 8.01
CA PHE A 303 -14.05 -12.62 6.98
C PHE A 303 -13.68 -13.73 5.98
N LEU A 304 -13.38 -14.97 6.40
CA LEU A 304 -13.11 -16.10 5.49
C LEU A 304 -14.29 -16.37 4.55
N SER A 305 -15.52 -16.42 5.06
CA SER A 305 -16.72 -16.62 4.23
C SER A 305 -17.04 -15.49 3.25
N ASP A 306 -16.65 -14.25 3.54
CA ASP A 306 -17.00 -13.06 2.72
C ASP A 306 -16.07 -12.85 1.51
N PHE A 307 -15.01 -13.65 1.33
CA PHE A 307 -13.97 -13.43 0.30
C PHE A 307 -14.51 -13.12 -1.10
N LYS A 308 -15.40 -13.95 -1.65
CA LYS A 308 -15.93 -13.77 -3.02
C LYS A 308 -16.71 -12.46 -3.16
N ALA A 309 -17.47 -12.08 -2.13
CA ALA A 309 -18.24 -10.83 -2.14
C ALA A 309 -17.34 -9.61 -1.90
N ALA A 310 -16.34 -9.69 -1.01
CA ALA A 310 -15.33 -8.65 -0.84
C ALA A 310 -14.52 -8.43 -2.13
N GLN A 311 -14.11 -9.50 -2.81
CA GLN A 311 -13.40 -9.43 -4.10
C GLN A 311 -14.23 -8.68 -5.15
N GLN A 312 -15.54 -8.96 -5.25
CA GLN A 312 -16.45 -8.25 -6.15
C GLN A 312 -16.55 -6.76 -5.78
N ARG A 313 -16.92 -6.43 -4.54
CA ARG A 313 -17.10 -5.04 -4.06
C ARG A 313 -15.84 -4.17 -4.31
N ASN A 314 -14.66 -4.74 -4.10
CA ASN A 314 -13.39 -4.05 -4.33
C ASN A 314 -13.01 -3.95 -5.82
N THR A 315 -13.46 -4.90 -6.67
CA THR A 315 -13.35 -4.78 -8.13
C THR A 315 -14.24 -3.67 -8.67
N ASP A 316 -15.45 -3.53 -8.16
CA ASP A 316 -16.36 -2.45 -8.54
C ASP A 316 -15.82 -1.08 -8.10
N LEU A 317 -15.19 -1.00 -6.92
CA LEU A 317 -14.51 0.20 -6.44
C LEU A 317 -13.28 0.56 -7.28
N ASP A 318 -12.40 -0.43 -7.57
CA ASP A 318 -11.25 -0.24 -8.47
C ASP A 318 -11.71 0.32 -9.82
N ASN A 319 -12.74 -0.29 -10.43
CA ASN A 319 -13.30 0.12 -11.72
C ASN A 319 -13.86 1.56 -11.66
N LYS A 320 -14.58 1.92 -10.59
CA LYS A 320 -15.12 3.28 -10.41
C LYS A 320 -14.00 4.33 -10.33
N ILE A 321 -12.99 4.09 -9.49
CA ILE A 321 -11.86 5.02 -9.30
C ILE A 321 -11.05 5.13 -10.60
N MET A 322 -10.65 4.00 -11.17
CA MET A 322 -9.79 3.98 -12.36
C MET A 322 -10.50 4.53 -13.59
N SER A 323 -11.81 4.31 -13.76
CA SER A 323 -12.58 4.93 -14.84
C SER A 323 -12.62 6.46 -14.71
N ALA A 324 -12.95 6.96 -13.51
CA ALA A 324 -12.95 8.40 -13.23
C ALA A 324 -11.55 9.04 -13.33
N ALA A 325 -10.49 8.32 -12.99
CA ALA A 325 -9.13 8.83 -13.06
C ALA A 325 -8.60 8.86 -14.51
N ASN A 326 -8.86 7.81 -15.30
CA ASN A 326 -8.44 7.72 -16.70
C ASN A 326 -9.15 8.73 -17.60
N SER A 327 -10.31 9.27 -17.21
CA SER A 327 -10.94 10.39 -17.93
C SER A 327 -10.17 11.71 -17.78
N VAL A 328 -9.27 11.80 -16.78
CA VAL A 328 -8.28 12.88 -16.63
C VAL A 328 -6.96 12.49 -17.31
N SER A 329 -6.33 11.40 -16.87
CA SER A 329 -5.16 10.79 -17.53
C SER A 329 -4.81 9.41 -16.96
N SER A 330 -4.06 8.61 -17.73
CA SER A 330 -3.46 7.35 -17.30
C SER A 330 -2.51 7.52 -16.11
N GLU A 331 -1.75 8.61 -16.10
CA GLU A 331 -0.77 8.98 -15.08
C GLU A 331 -1.47 9.29 -13.76
N TYR A 332 -2.58 10.03 -13.80
CA TYR A 332 -3.41 10.30 -12.63
C TYR A 332 -4.07 9.03 -12.08
N ALA A 333 -4.51 8.13 -12.95
CA ALA A 333 -5.00 6.80 -12.55
C ALA A 333 -3.91 5.98 -11.82
N GLY A 334 -2.66 6.02 -12.30
CA GLY A 334 -1.51 5.41 -11.63
C GLY A 334 -1.24 5.98 -10.23
N ILE A 335 -1.37 7.30 -10.05
CA ILE A 335 -1.23 7.96 -8.74
C ILE A 335 -2.33 7.48 -7.78
N LEU A 336 -3.60 7.48 -8.21
CA LEU A 336 -4.71 7.07 -7.34
C LEU A 336 -4.69 5.56 -7.01
N ALA A 337 -4.19 4.71 -7.91
CA ALA A 337 -3.98 3.28 -7.63
C ALA A 337 -3.02 3.03 -6.45
N LEU A 338 -2.03 3.90 -6.25
CA LEU A 338 -1.07 3.82 -5.14
C LEU A 338 -1.61 4.53 -3.88
N ALA A 339 -2.03 5.79 -4.01
CA ALA A 339 -2.38 6.66 -2.89
C ALA A 339 -3.60 6.16 -2.09
N THR A 340 -4.53 5.45 -2.72
CA THR A 340 -5.78 4.99 -2.08
C THR A 340 -5.52 4.10 -0.86
N ARG A 341 -4.58 3.14 -0.95
CA ARG A 341 -4.24 2.27 0.19
C ARG A 341 -3.50 3.03 1.29
N GLN A 342 -2.61 3.95 0.94
CA GLN A 342 -1.86 4.76 1.91
C GLN A 342 -2.78 5.64 2.76
N LEU A 343 -3.81 6.24 2.15
CA LEU A 343 -4.84 7.01 2.86
C LEU A 343 -5.49 6.19 3.97
N PHE A 344 -6.11 5.07 3.63
CA PHE A 344 -6.85 4.28 4.62
C PHE A 344 -5.93 3.56 5.63
N ALA A 345 -4.70 3.21 5.24
CA ALA A 345 -3.72 2.61 6.16
C ALA A 345 -3.15 3.60 7.20
N SER A 346 -3.49 4.89 7.15
CA SER A 346 -3.21 5.82 8.24
C SER A 346 -4.25 5.80 9.37
N MET A 347 -5.39 5.12 9.18
CA MET A 347 -6.60 5.29 9.99
C MET A 347 -7.02 4.02 10.74
N ASP A 348 -7.46 4.21 11.97
CA ASP A 348 -8.13 3.20 12.80
C ASP A 348 -9.52 3.65 13.22
N ILE A 349 -10.50 2.75 13.05
CA ILE A 349 -11.92 3.02 13.30
C ILE A 349 -12.31 2.42 14.66
N THR A 350 -12.76 3.29 15.54
CA THR A 350 -13.03 2.99 16.95
C THR A 350 -14.46 3.32 17.36
N ILE A 351 -14.87 2.73 18.48
CA ILE A 351 -16.13 2.98 19.19
C ILE A 351 -15.85 3.00 20.70
N PRO A 352 -16.63 3.75 21.50
CA PRO A 352 -16.47 3.76 22.95
C PRO A 352 -16.97 2.47 23.60
N SER A 353 -16.26 2.08 24.66
CA SER A 353 -16.75 1.09 25.61
C SER A 353 -17.84 1.72 26.48
N ALA A 354 -19.02 1.09 26.49
CA ALA A 354 -20.15 1.48 27.35
C ALA A 354 -20.12 0.74 28.69
N THR A 355 -20.82 1.28 29.68
CA THR A 355 -20.95 0.70 31.03
C THR A 355 -21.40 -0.76 30.96
N GLY A 356 -20.69 -1.64 31.68
CA GLY A 356 -20.98 -3.08 31.70
C GLY A 356 -20.34 -3.90 30.57
N GLY A 357 -19.47 -3.32 29.74
CA GLY A 357 -18.73 -4.05 28.70
C GLY A 357 -19.48 -4.20 27.36
N SER A 358 -20.53 -3.40 27.16
CA SER A 358 -21.14 -3.19 25.84
C SER A 358 -20.33 -2.15 25.04
N PHE A 359 -20.66 -1.95 23.76
CA PHE A 359 -20.03 -0.94 22.90
C PHE A 359 -21.08 -0.08 22.21
N ASP A 360 -20.89 1.25 22.19
CA ASP A 360 -21.79 2.13 21.45
C ASP A 360 -21.33 2.25 19.99
N THR A 361 -21.99 1.49 19.12
CA THR A 361 -21.71 1.50 17.67
C THR A 361 -22.24 2.72 16.92
N SER A 362 -22.92 3.66 17.60
CA SER A 362 -23.37 4.93 17.01
C SER A 362 -22.32 6.03 17.13
N ASP A 363 -21.50 6.01 18.19
CA ASP A 363 -20.42 6.98 18.42
C ASP A 363 -19.10 6.54 17.77
N VAL A 364 -19.09 6.39 16.45
CA VAL A 364 -17.89 6.05 15.70
C VAL A 364 -16.90 7.23 15.72
N LYS A 365 -15.63 6.94 16.02
CA LYS A 365 -14.51 7.88 15.96
C LYS A 365 -13.36 7.27 15.19
N ILE A 366 -12.67 8.08 14.39
CA ILE A 366 -11.52 7.64 13.61
C ILE A 366 -10.27 8.34 14.16
N PHE A 367 -9.25 7.54 14.44
CA PHE A 367 -7.92 8.05 14.78
C PHE A 367 -6.97 7.85 13.61
N MET A 368 -6.20 8.89 13.28
CA MET A 368 -5.22 8.87 12.21
C MET A 368 -3.83 8.99 12.81
N LYS A 369 -2.92 8.06 12.49
CA LYS A 369 -1.49 8.24 12.75
C LYS A 369 -0.89 9.04 11.58
N ASP A 370 -0.12 10.09 11.87
CA ASP A 370 0.82 10.60 10.87
C ASP A 370 1.89 9.53 10.60
N MET A 371 1.90 9.04 9.36
CA MET A 371 2.79 7.97 8.91
C MET A 371 4.01 8.52 8.16
N GLY A 372 4.04 9.82 7.84
CA GLY A 372 5.00 10.40 6.91
C GLY A 372 6.24 10.97 7.57
N THR A 373 6.04 11.85 8.55
CA THR A 373 7.13 12.68 9.12
C THR A 373 7.10 12.81 10.64
N SER A 374 5.93 12.79 11.26
CA SER A 374 5.77 12.70 12.71
C SER A 374 5.16 11.34 13.11
N VAL A 375 4.71 11.22 14.36
CA VAL A 375 3.90 10.09 14.85
C VAL A 375 2.65 10.58 15.58
N ARG A 376 2.20 11.80 15.26
CA ARG A 376 1.07 12.46 15.93
C ARG A 376 -0.28 11.79 15.61
N ALA A 377 -1.23 11.95 16.54
CA ALA A 377 -2.60 11.48 16.37
C ALA A 377 -3.51 12.62 15.86
N ASN A 378 -4.21 12.39 14.75
CA ASN A 378 -5.14 13.33 14.10
C ASN A 378 -4.58 14.76 13.86
N PRO A 379 -3.34 14.96 13.35
CA PRO A 379 -2.87 16.29 12.98
C PRO A 379 -3.76 16.92 11.90
N VAL A 380 -4.27 18.12 12.17
CA VAL A 380 -5.28 18.81 11.36
C VAL A 380 -4.80 19.07 9.93
N GLU A 381 -3.52 19.37 9.73
CA GLU A 381 -2.90 19.59 8.43
C GLU A 381 -2.84 18.32 7.57
N VAL A 382 -2.67 17.14 8.17
CA VAL A 382 -2.70 15.86 7.47
C VAL A 382 -4.14 15.47 7.12
N ILE A 383 -5.10 15.73 8.03
CA ILE A 383 -6.53 15.58 7.75
C ILE A 383 -6.97 16.52 6.60
N TYR A 384 -6.44 17.74 6.56
CA TYR A 384 -6.67 18.70 5.47
C TYR A 384 -6.13 18.18 4.14
N GLY A 385 -4.90 17.65 4.10
CA GLY A 385 -4.33 17.00 2.91
C GLY A 385 -5.15 15.78 2.43
N ALA A 386 -5.69 14.99 3.36
CA ALA A 386 -6.56 13.85 3.07
C ALA A 386 -7.98 14.22 2.63
N PHE A 387 -8.44 15.46 2.91
CA PHE A 387 -9.84 15.86 2.84
C PHE A 387 -10.53 15.63 1.48
N PRO A 388 -9.91 15.91 0.32
CA PRO A 388 -10.53 15.66 -0.99
C PRO A 388 -10.89 14.18 -1.19
N ALA A 389 -10.02 13.27 -0.74
CA ALA A 389 -10.28 11.83 -0.83
C ALA A 389 -11.34 11.39 0.19
N LEU A 390 -11.30 11.89 1.43
CA LEU A 390 -12.33 11.62 2.44
C LEU A 390 -13.74 11.97 1.92
N LEU A 391 -13.90 13.15 1.30
CA LEU A 391 -15.15 13.58 0.68
C LEU A 391 -15.55 12.71 -0.53
N TYR A 392 -14.60 12.38 -1.41
CA TYR A 392 -14.86 11.52 -2.58
C TYR A 392 -15.35 10.12 -2.19
N PHE A 393 -14.78 9.54 -1.14
CA PHE A 393 -15.13 8.21 -0.65
C PHE A 393 -16.41 8.20 0.18
N ASN A 394 -16.47 9.00 1.25
CA ASN A 394 -17.62 9.14 2.14
C ASN A 394 -17.40 10.32 3.10
N PRO A 395 -18.15 11.44 2.99
CA PRO A 395 -17.99 12.61 3.86
C PRO A 395 -18.11 12.32 5.38
N SER A 396 -18.78 11.23 5.76
CA SER A 396 -18.83 10.76 7.16
C SER A 396 -17.45 10.40 7.72
N LEU A 397 -16.48 10.03 6.89
CA LEU A 397 -15.10 9.78 7.32
C LEU A 397 -14.45 11.05 7.87
N ALA A 398 -14.62 12.17 7.17
CA ALA A 398 -14.13 13.48 7.61
C ALA A 398 -14.80 13.90 8.93
N ALA A 399 -16.13 13.72 9.04
CA ALA A 399 -16.85 13.99 10.28
C ALA A 399 -16.30 13.19 11.47
N ASN A 400 -16.05 11.89 11.32
CA ASN A 400 -15.58 11.03 12.41
C ASN A 400 -14.07 11.17 12.71
N LEU A 401 -13.27 11.72 11.79
CA LEU A 401 -11.88 12.14 12.03
C LEU A 401 -11.79 13.45 12.81
N LEU A 402 -12.69 14.41 12.53
CA LEU A 402 -12.76 15.71 13.21
C LEU A 402 -13.48 15.64 14.57
N LYS A 403 -14.47 14.74 14.72
CA LYS A 403 -15.23 14.56 15.96
C LYS A 403 -14.36 14.46 17.23
N PRO A 404 -13.32 13.61 17.31
CA PRO A 404 -12.51 13.53 18.53
C PRO A 404 -11.68 14.79 18.81
N LEU A 405 -11.27 15.56 17.78
CA LEU A 405 -10.63 16.87 17.95
C LEU A 405 -11.59 17.88 18.59
N PHE A 406 -12.82 17.97 18.09
CA PHE A 406 -13.84 18.86 18.65
C PHE A 406 -14.24 18.48 20.08
N GLU A 407 -14.39 17.19 20.37
CA GLU A 407 -14.66 16.72 21.74
C GLU A 407 -13.52 17.09 22.70
N PHE A 408 -12.26 16.83 22.31
CA PHE A 408 -11.08 17.20 23.12
C PHE A 408 -11.01 18.72 23.36
N GLN A 409 -11.18 19.53 22.31
CA GLN A 409 -11.16 20.99 22.40
C GLN A 409 -12.31 21.56 23.25
N SER A 410 -13.46 20.87 23.29
CA SER A 410 -14.60 21.25 24.16
C SER A 410 -14.45 20.84 25.62
N SER A 411 -13.45 20.01 25.94
CA SER A 411 -13.24 19.46 27.29
C SER A 411 -12.44 20.41 28.17
N SER A 412 -12.62 20.31 29.50
CA SER A 412 -11.82 21.04 30.49
C SER A 412 -10.32 20.72 30.47
N SER A 413 -9.91 19.67 29.75
CA SER A 413 -8.49 19.31 29.56
C SER A 413 -7.78 20.25 28.58
N TYR A 414 -8.51 20.97 27.73
CA TYR A 414 -7.94 21.88 26.73
C TYR A 414 -8.28 23.34 27.07
N ASN A 415 -7.26 24.13 27.36
CA ASN A 415 -7.41 25.50 27.89
C ASN A 415 -6.68 26.57 27.05
N ASN A 416 -6.15 26.18 25.89
CA ASN A 416 -5.45 27.11 24.99
C ASN A 416 -6.47 28.01 24.26
N PRO A 417 -6.13 29.28 23.95
CA PRO A 417 -7.05 30.23 23.33
C PRO A 417 -7.20 30.07 21.81
N TYR A 418 -6.78 28.93 21.26
CA TYR A 418 -6.66 28.61 19.84
C TYR A 418 -7.08 27.14 19.61
N ALA A 419 -7.15 26.64 18.38
CA ALA A 419 -7.72 25.31 18.11
C ALA A 419 -6.72 24.18 18.40
N ALA A 420 -7.23 22.99 18.77
CA ALA A 420 -6.39 21.83 19.02
C ALA A 420 -5.78 21.32 17.68
N PRO A 421 -4.43 21.32 17.53
CA PRO A 421 -3.78 20.97 16.27
C PRO A 421 -3.70 19.45 16.04
N ASP A 422 -3.73 18.68 17.13
CA ASP A 422 -3.65 17.23 17.16
C ASP A 422 -4.24 16.68 18.48
N LEU A 423 -4.33 15.35 18.58
CA LEU A 423 -4.80 14.60 19.74
C LEU A 423 -3.67 13.92 20.53
N GLY A 424 -2.43 14.37 20.37
CA GLY A 424 -1.28 13.82 21.06
C GLY A 424 -0.04 13.69 20.18
N SER A 425 1.12 13.82 20.81
CA SER A 425 2.43 13.79 20.16
C SER A 425 2.88 12.39 19.70
N VAL A 426 2.28 11.32 20.22
CA VAL A 426 2.68 9.92 19.96
C VAL A 426 1.45 8.99 19.83
N TYR A 427 1.25 8.40 18.66
CA TYR A 427 0.32 7.29 18.43
C TYR A 427 0.94 5.97 18.94
N PRO A 428 0.17 5.02 19.52
CA PRO A 428 -1.28 4.95 19.65
C PRO A 428 -1.85 5.68 20.88
N VAL A 429 -1.04 6.46 21.59
CA VAL A 429 -1.33 7.09 22.89
C VAL A 429 -2.12 8.39 22.68
N VAL A 430 -3.39 8.26 22.29
CA VAL A 430 -4.27 9.39 21.94
C VAL A 430 -4.93 10.01 23.18
N LEU A 431 -4.16 10.83 23.89
CA LEU A 431 -4.54 11.42 25.19
C LEU A 431 -5.02 12.88 25.10
N GLY A 432 -4.94 13.49 23.91
CA GLY A 432 -5.07 14.93 23.72
C GLY A 432 -3.76 15.68 23.97
N ASN A 433 -3.60 16.83 23.32
CA ASN A 433 -2.42 17.69 23.46
C ASN A 433 -2.82 19.05 24.04
N SER A 434 -2.61 19.22 25.36
CA SER A 434 -2.92 20.46 26.10
C SER A 434 -1.68 21.31 26.41
N SER A 435 -0.54 20.99 25.78
CA SER A 435 0.67 21.81 25.88
C SER A 435 0.56 23.09 25.04
N ASP A 436 1.45 24.05 25.27
CA ASP A 436 1.52 25.24 24.42
C ASP A 436 2.07 24.87 23.04
N THR A 437 1.14 24.59 22.14
CA THR A 437 1.33 24.24 20.73
C THR A 437 1.03 25.43 19.82
N HIS A 438 1.22 26.67 20.28
CA HIS A 438 0.82 27.88 19.55
C HIS A 438 1.41 27.95 18.12
N VAL A 439 2.59 27.37 17.88
CA VAL A 439 3.21 27.28 16.54
C VAL A 439 2.53 26.29 15.59
N LEU A 440 1.66 25.40 16.09
CA LEU A 440 0.87 24.44 15.31
C LEU A 440 -0.55 24.96 15.02
N GLY A 441 -0.97 26.06 15.66
CA GLY A 441 -2.30 26.64 15.50
C GLY A 441 -2.51 27.17 14.08
N VAL A 442 -3.63 26.81 13.46
CA VAL A 442 -3.97 27.27 12.11
C VAL A 442 -4.36 28.75 12.15
N GLU A 443 -5.07 29.16 13.19
CA GLU A 443 -5.50 30.53 13.50
C GLU A 443 -4.43 31.43 14.13
N THR A 444 -3.37 30.86 14.70
CA THR A 444 -2.21 31.62 15.22
C THR A 444 -1.21 31.97 14.12
N SER A 445 -1.33 31.32 12.95
CA SER A 445 -0.48 31.50 11.79
C SER A 445 -0.89 32.74 10.98
N GLN A 446 -0.37 33.91 11.38
CA GLN A 446 -0.70 35.21 10.78
C GLN A 446 -0.45 35.30 9.26
N PHE A 447 0.56 34.59 8.76
CA PHE A 447 1.11 34.80 7.42
C PHE A 447 0.85 33.68 6.42
N GLY A 448 0.00 32.70 6.75
CA GLY A 448 -0.38 31.60 5.87
C GLY A 448 -0.63 30.31 6.64
N PHE A 449 -0.90 29.22 5.92
CA PHE A 449 -1.15 27.93 6.54
C PHE A 449 0.08 27.02 6.39
N PRO A 450 0.65 26.50 7.50
CA PRO A 450 1.70 25.49 7.43
C PRO A 450 1.11 24.19 6.88
N LEU A 451 1.78 23.60 5.88
CA LEU A 451 1.35 22.37 5.19
C LEU A 451 2.30 21.19 5.43
N ASP A 452 3.36 21.40 6.22
CA ASP A 452 4.41 20.43 6.49
C ASP A 452 4.42 20.07 7.98
N SER A 453 3.97 18.85 8.31
CA SER A 453 3.91 18.35 9.69
C SER A 453 5.29 18.12 10.32
N SER A 454 6.39 18.20 9.55
CA SER A 454 7.78 18.20 10.03
C SER A 454 8.34 19.59 10.34
N ASN A 455 7.79 20.63 9.70
CA ASN A 455 8.15 22.02 9.94
C ASN A 455 6.87 22.88 10.01
N PRO A 456 6.13 22.79 11.13
CA PRO A 456 4.77 23.32 11.24
C PRO A 456 4.69 24.84 11.38
N ASP A 457 5.81 25.56 11.31
CA ASP A 457 5.87 27.02 11.16
C ASP A 457 6.28 27.42 9.74
N SER A 458 6.43 26.48 8.78
CA SER A 458 6.89 26.78 7.41
C SER A 458 5.73 26.99 6.44
N VAL A 459 5.67 28.18 5.85
CA VAL A 459 4.71 28.56 4.80
C VAL A 459 5.40 28.70 3.45
N PHE A 460 4.74 28.19 2.41
CA PHE A 460 5.13 28.28 1.01
C PHE A 460 4.08 29.09 0.22
N PRO A 461 4.30 30.40 -0.03
CA PRO A 461 3.28 31.28 -0.60
C PRO A 461 2.81 30.84 -1.99
N HIS A 462 3.70 30.22 -2.77
CA HIS A 462 3.38 29.73 -4.11
C HIS A 462 2.39 28.55 -4.10
N TRP A 463 2.50 27.64 -3.13
CA TRP A 463 1.53 26.55 -2.97
C TRP A 463 0.18 27.06 -2.47
N ILE A 464 0.17 27.98 -1.50
CA ILE A 464 -1.07 28.59 -0.99
C ILE A 464 -1.84 29.31 -2.11
N LEU A 465 -1.15 30.08 -2.97
CA LEU A 465 -1.79 30.78 -4.10
C LEU A 465 -2.26 29.81 -5.20
N MET A 466 -1.52 28.73 -5.47
CA MET A 466 -1.97 27.68 -6.40
C MET A 466 -3.22 26.97 -5.87
N THR A 467 -3.27 26.62 -4.57
CA THR A 467 -4.46 26.06 -3.92
C THR A 467 -5.62 27.03 -3.98
N ALA A 468 -5.39 28.32 -3.76
CA ALA A 468 -6.44 29.35 -3.86
C ALA A 468 -7.09 29.40 -5.26
N ALA A 469 -6.32 29.17 -6.33
CA ALA A 469 -6.87 29.07 -7.69
C ALA A 469 -7.78 27.85 -7.92
N THR A 470 -7.58 26.74 -7.19
CA THR A 470 -8.45 25.56 -7.28
C THR A 470 -9.79 25.71 -6.55
N ILE A 471 -9.94 26.75 -5.72
CA ILE A 471 -11.17 26.99 -4.95
C ILE A 471 -12.28 27.50 -5.89
N PRO A 472 -13.46 26.86 -5.92
CA PRO A 472 -14.60 27.31 -6.74
C PRO A 472 -15.02 28.75 -6.43
N SER A 473 -15.46 29.49 -7.45
CA SER A 473 -15.87 30.89 -7.33
C SER A 473 -16.99 31.15 -6.32
N GLY A 474 -17.83 30.16 -6.03
CA GLY A 474 -18.85 30.22 -4.97
C GLY A 474 -18.29 30.21 -3.54
N LEU A 475 -16.98 30.00 -3.35
CA LEU A 475 -16.29 29.97 -2.06
C LEU A 475 -15.23 31.09 -1.96
N SER A 476 -15.52 32.25 -2.55
CA SER A 476 -14.62 33.42 -2.59
C SER A 476 -14.14 33.88 -1.22
N SER A 477 -14.92 33.72 -0.15
CA SER A 477 -14.49 34.04 1.22
C SER A 477 -13.36 33.14 1.72
N ILE A 478 -13.28 31.88 1.26
CA ILE A 478 -12.17 30.97 1.56
C ILE A 478 -10.98 31.32 0.67
N GLN A 479 -11.19 31.52 -0.63
CA GLN A 479 -10.14 31.94 -1.57
C GLN A 479 -9.45 33.24 -1.11
N ASN A 480 -10.21 34.23 -0.67
CA ASN A 480 -9.68 35.48 -0.13
C ASN A 480 -8.83 35.26 1.11
N LYS A 481 -9.22 34.41 2.07
CA LYS A 481 -8.37 34.09 3.24
C LYS A 481 -6.98 33.57 2.85
N PHE A 482 -6.89 32.73 1.81
CA PHE A 482 -5.60 32.25 1.30
C PHE A 482 -4.78 33.41 0.74
N ILE A 483 -5.37 34.27 -0.10
CA ILE A 483 -4.71 35.45 -0.69
C ILE A 483 -4.28 36.46 0.38
N ASP A 484 -5.20 36.81 1.29
CA ASP A 484 -5.02 37.81 2.34
C ASP A 484 -3.86 37.43 3.26
N SER A 485 -3.70 36.15 3.60
CA SER A 485 -2.57 35.68 4.43
C SER A 485 -1.20 35.98 3.81
N ILE A 486 -1.06 35.82 2.48
CA ILE A 486 0.16 36.15 1.74
C ILE A 486 0.31 37.66 1.57
N TYR A 487 -0.80 38.38 1.34
CA TYR A 487 -0.80 39.84 1.26
C TYR A 487 -0.30 40.47 2.57
N GLN A 488 -0.78 40.00 3.72
CA GLN A 488 -0.32 40.46 5.03
C GLN A 488 1.18 40.22 5.21
N HIS A 489 1.72 39.09 4.74
CA HIS A 489 3.17 38.86 4.76
C HIS A 489 3.93 39.91 3.95
N ILE A 490 3.52 40.16 2.70
CA ILE A 490 4.23 41.07 1.80
C ILE A 490 4.26 42.51 2.34
N TYR A 491 3.16 42.95 2.97
CA TYR A 491 2.95 44.36 3.35
C TYR A 491 3.10 44.67 4.85
N THR A 492 3.51 43.71 5.69
CA THR A 492 3.84 43.98 7.09
C THR A 492 5.27 44.51 7.23
N ASN A 493 5.40 45.70 7.86
CA ASN A 493 6.66 46.47 7.98
C ASN A 493 7.81 45.78 8.74
N THR A 494 7.61 44.59 9.32
CA THR A 494 8.66 43.78 9.96
C THR A 494 9.52 43.02 8.94
N ASN A 495 9.00 42.74 7.75
CA ASN A 495 9.63 41.82 6.81
C ASN A 495 10.69 42.50 5.96
N LYS A 496 11.96 42.13 6.20
CA LYS A 496 13.15 42.65 5.49
C LYS A 496 13.24 42.21 4.01
N PHE A 497 12.38 41.30 3.58
CA PHE A 497 12.31 40.81 2.20
C PHE A 497 10.83 40.50 1.88
N PRO A 498 10.24 41.08 0.81
CA PRO A 498 8.78 41.13 0.67
C PRO A 498 8.15 39.79 0.26
N LEU A 499 8.85 38.90 -0.44
CA LEU A 499 8.30 37.60 -0.83
C LEU A 499 9.41 36.55 -1.04
N PRO A 500 9.80 35.80 0.00
CA PRO A 500 10.75 34.70 -0.12
C PRO A 500 10.05 33.40 -0.56
N GLU A 501 10.82 32.34 -0.79
CA GLU A 501 10.29 31.03 -1.21
C GLU A 501 9.62 30.29 -0.06
N ALA A 502 10.15 30.43 1.15
CA ALA A 502 9.60 29.94 2.40
C ALA A 502 9.82 30.94 3.54
N TYR A 503 8.84 31.06 4.44
CA TYR A 503 8.90 31.93 5.62
C TYR A 503 8.10 31.35 6.79
N LYS A 504 8.26 31.96 7.97
CA LYS A 504 7.56 31.58 9.19
C LYS A 504 6.09 32.00 9.18
N ALA A 505 5.20 31.05 9.40
CA ALA A 505 3.75 31.25 9.50
C ALA A 505 3.39 32.24 10.62
N SER A 506 4.11 32.13 11.74
CA SER A 506 3.92 32.93 12.95
C SER A 506 4.52 34.34 12.89
N THR A 507 5.78 34.48 12.46
CA THR A 507 6.51 35.77 12.53
C THR A 507 6.69 36.49 11.18
N GLY A 508 6.52 35.78 10.06
CA GLY A 508 6.86 36.30 8.73
C GLY A 508 8.36 36.28 8.43
N ASP A 509 9.22 35.84 9.36
CA ASP A 509 10.66 35.76 9.11
C ASP A 509 10.96 34.82 7.94
N ARG A 510 11.78 35.28 7.00
CA ARG A 510 12.26 34.45 5.89
C ARG A 510 13.01 33.23 6.41
N LEU A 511 12.59 32.04 5.96
CA LEU A 511 13.35 30.80 6.13
C LEU A 511 14.42 30.69 5.03
N TYR A 512 14.02 30.69 3.75
CA TYR A 512 14.95 30.66 2.62
C TYR A 512 14.32 31.14 1.29
N GLY A 513 15.18 31.21 0.26
CA GLY A 513 14.84 31.71 -1.08
C GLY A 513 14.79 33.24 -1.16
N SER A 514 15.07 33.80 -2.33
CA SER A 514 15.01 35.25 -2.57
C SER A 514 14.81 35.50 -4.07
N GLY A 515 13.76 36.24 -4.43
CA GLY A 515 13.50 36.64 -5.83
C GLY A 515 13.26 35.48 -6.80
N SER A 516 12.64 34.38 -6.32
CA SER A 516 12.44 33.17 -7.11
C SER A 516 11.31 33.35 -8.14
N ALA A 517 11.47 32.78 -9.33
CA ALA A 517 10.42 32.78 -10.36
C ALA A 517 9.18 31.96 -9.95
N ILE A 518 9.28 31.15 -8.87
CA ILE A 518 8.17 30.35 -8.32
C ILE A 518 6.96 31.20 -7.91
N HIS A 519 7.16 32.49 -7.61
CA HIS A 519 6.10 33.44 -7.31
C HIS A 519 5.19 33.75 -8.52
N GLY A 520 5.55 33.29 -9.72
CA GLY A 520 4.62 33.19 -10.85
C GLY A 520 3.34 32.41 -10.54
N ALA A 521 3.34 31.55 -9.51
CA ALA A 521 2.14 30.90 -8.98
C ALA A 521 1.04 31.88 -8.54
N ALA A 522 1.36 33.15 -8.23
CA ALA A 522 0.37 34.20 -7.98
C ALA A 522 -0.56 34.48 -9.18
N PHE A 523 -0.12 34.18 -10.40
CA PHE A 523 -0.93 34.31 -11.60
C PHE A 523 -1.89 33.14 -11.84
N SER A 524 -1.87 32.08 -11.02
CA SER A 524 -2.71 30.87 -11.20
C SER A 524 -4.22 31.20 -11.26
N LEU A 525 -4.71 32.09 -10.41
CA LEU A 525 -6.12 32.55 -10.42
C LEU A 525 -6.50 33.24 -11.74
N LEU A 526 -5.56 33.96 -12.37
CA LEU A 526 -5.76 34.61 -13.66
C LEU A 526 -5.62 33.62 -14.82
N ALA A 527 -4.68 32.68 -14.71
CA ALA A 527 -4.36 31.69 -15.73
C ALA A 527 -5.54 30.77 -16.07
N LEU A 528 -6.38 30.42 -15.08
CA LEU A 528 -7.60 29.63 -15.29
C LEU A 528 -8.64 30.32 -16.19
N ASN A 529 -8.57 31.65 -16.35
CA ASN A 529 -9.47 32.44 -17.19
C ASN A 529 -8.86 32.76 -18.56
N LEU A 530 -7.63 32.32 -18.86
CA LEU A 530 -7.00 32.56 -20.16
C LEU A 530 -7.56 31.61 -21.22
N PRO A 531 -7.76 32.08 -22.46
CA PRO A 531 -8.09 31.18 -23.56
C PRO A 531 -6.93 30.20 -23.78
N ASN A 532 -7.25 28.92 -24.05
CA ASN A 532 -6.23 27.91 -24.32
C ASN A 532 -5.52 28.21 -25.66
N VAL A 533 -4.21 28.50 -25.59
CA VAL A 533 -3.37 28.79 -26.77
C VAL A 533 -2.37 27.66 -26.98
N ALA A 534 -2.48 26.96 -28.11
CA ALA A 534 -1.55 25.91 -28.48
C ALA A 534 -0.16 26.51 -28.82
N ILE A 535 0.81 26.33 -27.93
CA ILE A 535 2.19 26.77 -28.14
C ILE A 535 2.85 25.84 -29.17
N LYS A 536 3.00 26.34 -30.40
CA LYS A 536 3.83 25.68 -31.42
C LYS A 536 5.30 26.02 -31.16
N ALA A 537 6.01 25.10 -30.51
CA ALA A 537 7.47 25.19 -30.47
C ALA A 537 8.01 25.14 -31.90
N ASN A 538 8.76 26.16 -32.32
CA ASN A 538 9.52 26.09 -33.55
C ASN A 538 10.53 24.95 -33.41
N ALA A 539 10.42 23.93 -34.27
CA ALA A 539 11.45 22.91 -34.36
C ALA A 539 12.79 23.60 -34.62
N ILE A 540 13.82 23.23 -33.87
CA ILE A 540 15.18 23.72 -34.10
C ILE A 540 15.56 23.28 -35.52
N ASN A 541 15.64 24.25 -36.44
CA ASN A 541 16.05 24.04 -37.82
C ASN A 541 17.56 23.76 -37.90
N ASN A 542 17.96 22.59 -37.38
CA ASN A 542 19.19 21.96 -37.84
C ASN A 542 19.03 21.67 -39.34
N GLY A 543 20.03 22.07 -40.12
CA GLY A 543 19.98 22.09 -41.58
C GLY A 543 19.45 20.79 -42.20
N SER A 544 18.67 20.95 -43.26
CA SER A 544 17.93 19.88 -43.90
C SER A 544 18.76 18.64 -44.25
N SER A 545 18.39 17.49 -43.68
CA SER A 545 18.21 16.29 -44.49
C SER A 545 16.77 15.82 -44.31
N LYS A 546 16.05 15.60 -45.43
CA LYS A 546 14.71 15.01 -45.40
C LYS A 546 14.83 13.56 -44.95
N LYS A 547 14.73 13.29 -43.64
CA LYS A 547 14.46 11.94 -43.17
C LYS A 547 13.04 11.58 -43.59
N ASN A 548 12.94 10.85 -44.69
CA ASN A 548 11.68 10.36 -45.24
C ASN A 548 11.09 9.32 -44.28
N VAL A 549 10.39 9.78 -43.23
CA VAL A 549 9.76 8.90 -42.23
C VAL A 549 8.82 7.90 -42.89
N GLY A 550 8.12 8.28 -43.98
CA GLY A 550 7.32 7.35 -44.79
C GLY A 550 8.13 6.21 -45.44
N ALA A 551 9.38 6.45 -45.83
CA ALA A 551 10.27 5.41 -46.37
C ALA A 551 10.87 4.53 -45.26
N ILE A 552 11.10 5.08 -44.06
CA ILE A 552 11.57 4.32 -42.90
C ILE A 552 10.44 3.45 -42.34
N VAL A 553 9.24 4.00 -42.16
CA VAL A 553 8.04 3.25 -41.72
C VAL A 553 7.62 2.24 -42.79
N GLY A 554 7.64 2.61 -44.07
CA GLY A 554 7.42 1.67 -45.18
C GLY A 554 8.47 0.56 -45.26
N GLY A 555 9.73 0.88 -44.99
CA GLY A 555 10.84 -0.08 -44.93
C GLY A 555 10.78 -1.03 -43.74
N VAL A 556 10.34 -0.55 -42.56
CA VAL A 556 10.16 -1.39 -41.36
C VAL A 556 8.91 -2.28 -41.50
N ILE A 557 7.78 -1.74 -41.97
CA ILE A 557 6.57 -2.54 -42.20
C ILE A 557 6.80 -3.55 -43.34
N GLY A 558 7.43 -3.13 -44.44
CA GLY A 558 7.82 -4.01 -45.54
C GLY A 558 8.88 -5.05 -45.14
N GLY A 559 9.82 -4.69 -44.27
CA GLY A 559 10.83 -5.59 -43.73
C GLY A 559 10.26 -6.63 -42.76
N LEU A 560 9.34 -6.24 -41.89
CA LEU A 560 8.62 -7.15 -41.00
C LEU A 560 7.68 -8.08 -41.78
N ALA A 561 6.94 -7.55 -42.76
CA ALA A 561 6.12 -8.37 -43.67
C ALA A 561 6.99 -9.31 -44.53
N GLY A 562 8.16 -8.86 -44.99
CA GLY A 562 9.14 -9.68 -45.72
C GLY A 562 9.74 -10.79 -44.86
N LEU A 563 10.11 -10.49 -43.61
CA LEU A 563 10.59 -11.50 -42.65
C LEU A 563 9.49 -12.51 -42.30
N LEU A 564 8.24 -12.06 -42.13
CA LEU A 564 7.08 -12.95 -41.94
C LEU A 564 6.81 -13.82 -43.17
N ALA A 565 6.92 -13.27 -44.38
CA ALA A 565 6.80 -14.05 -45.61
C ALA A 565 7.94 -15.06 -45.79
N ILE A 566 9.19 -14.68 -45.47
CA ILE A 566 10.37 -15.56 -45.54
C ILE A 566 10.31 -16.65 -44.47
N THR A 567 9.84 -16.35 -43.25
CA THR A 567 9.62 -17.37 -42.21
C THR A 567 8.47 -18.30 -42.56
N PHE A 568 7.37 -17.80 -43.15
CA PHE A 568 6.31 -18.68 -43.69
C PHE A 568 6.80 -19.54 -44.85
N ALA A 569 7.56 -18.97 -45.79
CA ALA A 569 8.11 -19.68 -46.93
C ALA A 569 9.14 -20.73 -46.52
N THR A 570 10.06 -20.41 -45.60
CA THR A 570 11.02 -21.39 -45.05
C THR A 570 10.33 -22.44 -44.20
N PHE A 571 9.28 -22.11 -43.44
CA PHE A 571 8.44 -23.10 -42.74
C PHE A 571 7.73 -24.04 -43.72
N PHE A 572 7.17 -23.54 -44.83
CA PHE A 572 6.53 -24.37 -45.86
C PHE A 572 7.53 -25.18 -46.68
N ILE A 573 8.70 -24.63 -47.03
CA ILE A 573 9.79 -25.35 -47.70
C ILE A 573 10.35 -26.43 -46.78
N TRP A 574 10.56 -26.14 -45.49
CA TRP A 574 10.97 -27.15 -44.49
C TRP A 574 9.90 -28.24 -44.32
N ARG A 575 8.62 -27.87 -44.23
CA ARG A 575 7.50 -28.82 -44.15
C ARG A 575 7.38 -29.68 -45.43
N HIS A 576 7.66 -29.11 -46.60
CA HIS A 576 7.68 -29.80 -47.89
C HIS A 576 8.91 -30.72 -48.03
N HIS A 577 10.10 -30.28 -47.61
CA HIS A 577 11.30 -31.11 -47.55
C HIS A 577 11.18 -32.24 -46.53
N LYS A 578 10.58 -32.00 -45.36
CA LYS A 578 10.34 -33.03 -44.34
C LYS A 578 9.34 -34.09 -44.83
N ARG A 579 8.30 -33.68 -45.58
CA ARG A 579 7.40 -34.60 -46.30
C ARG A 579 8.11 -35.39 -47.42
N LYS A 580 9.01 -34.77 -48.19
CA LYS A 580 9.81 -35.48 -49.21
C LYS A 580 10.86 -36.41 -48.60
N GLN A 581 11.46 -36.08 -47.46
CA GLN A 581 12.39 -36.96 -46.74
C GLN A 581 11.70 -38.17 -46.11
N GLN A 582 10.43 -38.05 -45.71
CA GLN A 582 9.62 -39.19 -45.25
C GLN A 582 9.32 -40.20 -46.38
N HIS A 583 9.24 -39.77 -47.65
CA HIS A 583 9.15 -40.68 -48.79
C HIS A 583 10.50 -41.19 -49.33
N ARG A 584 11.64 -40.64 -48.88
CA ARG A 584 12.98 -41.04 -49.33
C ARG A 584 13.76 -41.91 -48.33
N LYS A 585 13.16 -42.20 -47.16
CA LYS A 585 13.72 -43.12 -46.14
C LYS A 585 13.15 -44.54 -46.18
N GLN A 586 12.45 -44.91 -47.26
CA GLN A 586 11.81 -46.22 -47.41
C GLN A 586 12.28 -47.00 -48.65
N GLN A 587 13.44 -46.61 -49.22
CA GLN A 587 14.10 -47.27 -50.37
C GLN A 587 15.64 -47.28 -50.24
N THR A 588 16.18 -47.20 -49.03
CA THR A 588 17.65 -47.21 -48.81
C THR A 588 18.00 -47.85 -47.47
N PHE A 589 17.43 -49.04 -47.23
CA PHE A 589 17.78 -49.91 -46.10
C PHE A 589 17.99 -51.37 -46.55
N ASP A 590 18.18 -51.59 -47.86
CA ASP A 590 18.46 -52.87 -48.50
C ASP A 590 19.65 -52.73 -49.47
N THR A 591 20.80 -52.27 -48.98
CA THR A 591 22.09 -52.48 -49.68
C THR A 591 23.30 -52.12 -48.80
N ILE A 592 24.36 -52.93 -48.92
CA ILE A 592 25.72 -52.75 -48.39
C ILE A 592 25.89 -53.10 -46.90
N ASP A 593 25.81 -54.42 -46.65
CA ASP A 593 26.90 -55.12 -45.94
C ASP A 593 28.16 -55.17 -46.85
N GLU A 594 29.28 -55.72 -46.33
CA GLU A 594 30.57 -55.96 -47.01
C GLU A 594 31.55 -54.78 -47.19
N ASP A 595 32.57 -54.80 -46.31
CA ASP A 595 34.00 -55.02 -46.63
C ASP A 595 35.05 -53.90 -46.35
N LEU A 596 35.99 -54.23 -45.45
CA LEU A 596 37.47 -53.98 -45.43
C LEU A 596 38.08 -52.56 -45.74
N SER A 597 39.28 -52.13 -45.30
CA SER A 597 40.32 -52.66 -44.39
C SER A 597 41.37 -51.58 -43.97
N THR A 598 41.85 -51.63 -42.71
CA THR A 598 43.23 -51.34 -42.19
C THR A 598 44.13 -50.13 -42.61
N LYS A 599 44.46 -49.26 -41.61
CA LYS A 599 45.83 -48.86 -41.07
C LYS A 599 46.95 -48.24 -41.99
N PRO A 600 48.09 -47.67 -41.47
CA PRO A 600 48.38 -46.89 -40.22
C PRO A 600 49.45 -45.72 -40.30
N GLN A 601 49.38 -44.70 -39.40
CA GLN A 601 50.50 -43.87 -38.80
C GLN A 601 51.43 -43.02 -39.75
N PRO A 602 52.35 -42.09 -39.31
CA PRO A 602 52.84 -41.70 -37.97
C PRO A 602 52.87 -40.16 -37.64
N PHE A 603 53.82 -39.71 -36.79
CA PHE A 603 53.81 -38.51 -35.90
C PHE A 603 54.82 -37.38 -36.27
N THR A 604 54.87 -36.30 -35.45
CA THR A 604 55.73 -35.06 -35.44
C THR A 604 55.22 -33.85 -36.26
N GLY A 605 55.35 -32.57 -35.84
CA GLY A 605 55.70 -31.95 -34.54
C GLY A 605 56.17 -30.47 -34.67
N VAL A 606 55.85 -29.58 -33.69
CA VAL A 606 56.60 -28.38 -33.18
C VAL A 606 55.65 -27.34 -32.49
N LEU A 607 56.21 -26.53 -31.56
CA LEU A 607 55.56 -25.78 -30.45
C LEU A 607 55.38 -24.26 -30.67
N VAL A 608 54.40 -23.63 -29.98
CA VAL A 608 54.39 -22.20 -29.51
C VAL A 608 53.61 -22.11 -28.16
N PRO A 609 53.92 -21.18 -27.20
CA PRO A 609 53.56 -21.28 -25.77
C PRO A 609 52.14 -20.78 -25.32
N PRO A 610 51.76 -20.93 -24.01
CA PRO A 610 50.38 -20.81 -23.53
C PRO A 610 49.93 -19.41 -23.06
N LEU A 611 48.61 -19.21 -23.01
CA LEU A 611 47.90 -18.05 -22.46
C LEU A 611 47.70 -18.15 -20.93
N THR A 612 47.81 -17.01 -20.24
CA THR A 612 47.72 -16.86 -18.78
C THR A 612 46.29 -16.63 -18.28
N LEU A 613 45.89 -17.28 -17.19
CA LEU A 613 44.66 -16.98 -16.43
C LEU A 613 44.87 -15.86 -15.39
N PRO A 614 43.81 -15.13 -14.98
CA PRO A 614 43.85 -14.22 -13.84
C PRO A 614 43.86 -14.96 -12.50
N THR A 615 44.60 -14.42 -11.51
CA THR A 615 44.73 -14.95 -10.15
C THR A 615 43.63 -14.46 -9.19
N PRO A 616 43.19 -15.26 -8.21
CA PRO A 616 42.32 -14.82 -7.11
C PRO A 616 43.10 -14.10 -6.00
N HIS A 617 42.46 -13.15 -5.31
CA HIS A 617 43.05 -12.46 -4.16
C HIS A 617 42.92 -13.28 -2.86
N THR A 618 44.02 -13.33 -2.10
CA THR A 618 44.13 -14.08 -0.84
C THR A 618 43.90 -13.17 0.37
N TYR A 619 43.22 -13.69 1.39
CA TYR A 619 43.08 -13.03 2.69
C TYR A 619 44.42 -12.91 3.44
N GLN A 620 44.57 -11.84 4.23
CA GLN A 620 45.60 -11.70 5.25
C GLN A 620 44.93 -11.61 6.62
N VAL A 621 45.34 -12.49 7.54
CA VAL A 621 44.93 -12.49 8.95
C VAL A 621 46.07 -11.88 9.76
N VAL A 622 45.75 -10.92 10.65
CA VAL A 622 46.65 -10.50 11.73
C VAL A 622 45.88 -10.53 13.04
N ASN A 623 46.24 -11.46 13.91
CA ASN A 623 45.84 -11.47 15.31
C ASN A 623 46.94 -10.82 16.16
N ASN A 624 46.58 -10.02 17.15
CA ASN A 624 46.79 -10.40 18.55
C ASN A 624 46.17 -9.40 19.54
N ASN A 625 45.88 -9.92 20.74
CA ASN A 625 45.27 -9.20 21.85
C ASN A 625 46.23 -8.14 22.43
N ASP A 626 45.66 -7.07 22.99
CA ASP A 626 46.02 -6.68 24.36
C ASP A 626 44.91 -5.85 25.04
N SER A 627 44.86 -5.93 26.37
CA SER A 627 43.77 -5.39 27.19
C SER A 627 44.24 -4.27 28.12
N THR A 628 43.91 -3.01 27.82
CA THR A 628 43.96 -1.91 28.82
C THR A 628 42.88 -0.87 28.55
N ALA A 629 42.11 -0.52 29.58
CA ALA A 629 41.18 0.59 29.54
C ALA A 629 41.90 1.94 29.71
N GLN A 630 41.55 2.96 28.91
CA GLN A 630 41.56 4.35 29.36
C GLN A 630 40.38 5.13 28.76
N LEU A 631 39.71 5.88 29.63
CA LEU A 631 38.67 6.85 29.28
C LEU A 631 39.31 8.10 28.66
N PHE A 632 38.91 8.47 27.45
CA PHE A 632 39.09 9.86 26.99
C PHE A 632 37.81 10.42 26.37
N ASN A 633 37.39 11.53 26.95
CA ASN A 633 36.23 12.33 26.59
C ASN A 633 36.65 13.42 25.59
N THR A 634 36.03 13.48 24.41
CA THR A 634 36.20 14.60 23.47
C THR A 634 34.87 14.99 22.83
N ASN A 635 34.41 16.20 23.12
CA ASN A 635 33.22 16.80 22.53
C ASN A 635 33.43 17.22 21.06
N ALA A 636 32.63 16.66 20.15
CA ALA A 636 32.05 17.29 18.93
C ALA A 636 32.96 18.00 17.88
N PRO A 637 32.45 18.35 16.67
CA PRO A 637 31.20 17.91 16.00
C PRO A 637 31.44 17.17 14.67
N LEU A 638 30.50 16.31 14.26
CA LEU A 638 30.44 15.75 12.90
C LEU A 638 29.64 16.67 11.98
N SER A 639 30.26 17.14 10.90
CA SER A 639 29.57 17.83 9.80
C SER A 639 29.12 16.82 8.73
N PRO A 640 27.83 16.79 8.32
CA PRO A 640 27.40 15.95 7.22
C PRO A 640 27.92 16.45 5.86
N THR A 641 28.42 15.53 5.04
CA THR A 641 28.83 15.80 3.65
C THR A 641 27.64 16.25 2.80
N ARG A 642 27.61 17.54 2.43
CA ARG A 642 26.67 18.09 1.45
C ARG A 642 27.19 17.85 0.02
N TRP A 643 26.40 17.17 -0.80
CA TRP A 643 26.53 17.17 -2.26
C TRP A 643 26.23 18.57 -2.81
N SER A 644 27.02 19.10 -3.74
CA SER A 644 26.73 20.37 -4.42
C SER A 644 27.33 20.36 -5.83
N PRO A 645 26.55 20.63 -6.89
CA PRO A 645 27.07 20.86 -8.23
C PRO A 645 27.84 22.18 -8.28
N GLY A 646 29.03 22.17 -8.88
CA GLY A 646 29.91 23.34 -8.91
C GLY A 646 29.46 24.43 -9.89
N TRP A 647 29.60 25.69 -9.47
CA TRP A 647 29.73 26.87 -10.33
C TRP A 647 30.76 27.81 -9.68
N ASP A 648 31.93 27.94 -10.30
CA ASP A 648 32.98 28.86 -9.84
C ASP A 648 32.62 30.33 -10.14
N GLY A 649 32.85 31.21 -9.17
CA GLY A 649 32.47 32.62 -9.29
C GLY A 649 33.09 33.53 -8.22
N MET A 650 34.35 33.93 -8.47
CA MET A 650 35.06 35.11 -7.93
C MET A 650 34.92 35.52 -6.45
N SER A 651 36.08 35.44 -5.78
CA SER A 651 36.47 36.06 -4.51
C SER A 651 35.94 37.48 -4.20
N GLN A 652 35.69 37.74 -2.90
CA GLN A 652 36.38 38.80 -2.16
C GLN A 652 36.36 38.57 -0.64
N SER A 653 37.30 39.21 0.08
CA SER A 653 37.67 38.93 1.48
C SER A 653 37.27 40.05 2.44
N ARG A 654 36.94 39.70 3.71
CA ARG A 654 37.55 40.28 4.95
C ARG A 654 36.88 39.80 6.25
N GLN A 655 37.74 39.69 7.29
CA GLN A 655 37.60 40.02 8.74
C GLN A 655 36.19 40.18 9.37
N GLY A 656 35.94 39.78 10.63
CA GLY A 656 36.79 39.19 11.67
C GLY A 656 36.38 39.63 13.09
N GLY A 657 36.60 38.78 14.11
CA GLY A 657 36.31 39.03 15.54
C GLY A 657 34.90 38.62 16.00
N GLY A 658 34.65 38.12 17.22
CA GLY A 658 35.56 37.78 18.35
C GLY A 658 34.86 38.01 19.71
N SER A 659 35.21 37.22 20.75
CA SER A 659 34.81 37.32 22.19
C SER A 659 33.28 37.21 22.51
N ASP A 660 32.79 36.76 23.68
CA ASP A 660 33.30 36.01 24.86
C ASP A 660 32.05 35.49 25.64
N ALA A 661 31.97 34.23 26.11
CA ALA A 661 32.41 33.64 27.40
C ALA A 661 31.45 33.80 28.62
N GLY A 662 31.38 32.76 29.48
CA GLY A 662 30.61 32.70 30.76
C GLY A 662 29.23 32.04 30.63
N THR A 663 28.97 30.75 30.89
CA THR A 663 29.36 29.82 31.98
C THR A 663 28.86 30.20 33.38
N THR A 664 27.79 29.55 33.87
CA THR A 664 27.79 28.96 35.23
C THR A 664 26.75 27.83 35.35
N THR A 665 27.14 26.74 36.03
CA THR A 665 26.31 25.60 36.41
C THR A 665 25.77 25.74 37.84
N THR A 666 24.70 25.02 38.20
CA THR A 666 24.68 24.09 39.36
C THR A 666 23.37 23.30 39.47
N SER A 667 23.45 22.18 40.19
CA SER A 667 22.49 21.06 40.30
C SER A 667 21.87 20.92 41.70
N SER A 668 20.72 20.25 41.82
CA SER A 668 20.39 19.41 43.00
C SER A 668 19.26 18.38 42.72
N LEU A 669 19.21 17.32 43.54
CA LEU A 669 18.45 16.06 43.36
C LEU A 669 17.32 15.88 44.42
N PRO A 670 16.43 14.85 44.31
CA PRO A 670 15.17 14.70 45.09
C PRO A 670 15.33 13.84 46.37
N PRO A 671 14.22 13.50 47.09
CA PRO A 671 13.71 12.10 47.00
C PRO A 671 12.21 11.87 47.36
N GLY A 672 11.69 10.64 47.19
CA GLY A 672 10.52 10.11 47.94
C GLY A 672 9.69 9.02 47.24
N ALA A 673 9.48 7.85 47.87
CA ALA A 673 8.70 6.71 47.34
C ALA A 673 7.92 5.94 48.44
N ALA A 674 6.82 5.25 48.10
CA ALA A 674 6.08 4.32 49.00
C ALA A 674 5.16 3.31 48.26
N ALA A 675 4.72 2.25 48.97
CA ALA A 675 3.90 1.11 48.49
C ALA A 675 2.84 0.70 49.57
N ALA A 676 1.96 -0.31 49.45
CA ALA A 676 1.86 -1.46 48.53
C ALA A 676 0.39 -1.86 48.20
N ALA A 677 -0.01 -3.15 48.29
CA ALA A 677 -1.25 -3.70 47.71
C ALA A 677 -2.01 -4.76 48.61
N PRO A 678 -2.59 -5.90 48.11
CA PRO A 678 -4.06 -6.13 48.08
C PRO A 678 -4.54 -7.46 48.74
N PRO A 679 -5.87 -7.75 48.79
CA PRO A 679 -6.49 -8.77 47.91
C PRO A 679 -7.97 -8.38 47.53
N MET A 680 -8.94 -9.20 47.07
CA MET A 680 -9.11 -10.67 46.81
C MET A 680 -10.15 -10.91 45.65
N SER A 681 -10.86 -12.06 45.57
CA SER A 681 -11.65 -12.45 44.37
C SER A 681 -12.83 -13.44 44.55
N SER A 682 -13.83 -13.32 43.65
CA SER A 682 -14.59 -14.40 42.97
C SER A 682 -15.81 -15.13 43.60
N LYS A 683 -16.77 -15.44 42.70
CA LYS A 683 -17.85 -16.47 42.69
C LYS A 683 -19.17 -16.23 43.46
N GLN A 684 -20.25 -16.68 42.76
CA GLN A 684 -21.65 -16.94 43.16
C GLN A 684 -22.72 -15.85 42.96
N ARG A 685 -23.51 -16.00 41.87
CA ARG A 685 -24.97 -16.21 41.91
C ARG A 685 -25.52 -16.60 40.53
N GLU A 686 -26.44 -17.56 40.51
CA GLU A 686 -27.08 -18.13 39.32
C GLU A 686 -28.57 -17.77 39.20
N ALA A 687 -29.07 -17.90 37.96
CA ALA A 687 -30.38 -18.41 37.53
C ALA A 687 -31.71 -17.80 38.01
N LEU A 688 -32.51 -17.37 37.01
CA LEU A 688 -33.98 -17.52 36.79
C LEU A 688 -34.36 -16.44 35.73
N GLY A 689 -35.04 -16.68 34.60
CA GLY A 689 -35.59 -17.90 34.01
C GLY A 689 -37.07 -17.70 33.64
N LEU A 690 -37.39 -17.41 32.36
CA LEU A 690 -38.69 -17.72 31.72
C LEU A 690 -38.71 -17.43 30.20
N ARG A 691 -39.62 -18.13 29.51
CA ARG A 691 -39.82 -18.14 28.04
C ARG A 691 -40.78 -17.03 27.59
N LEU A 692 -40.71 -16.64 26.32
CA LEU A 692 -41.88 -16.43 25.46
C LEU A 692 -41.51 -16.62 23.97
N THR A 693 -42.52 -16.77 23.10
CA THR A 693 -42.43 -17.62 21.90
C THR A 693 -43.02 -16.96 20.65
N TYR A 694 -42.32 -17.09 19.51
CA TYR A 694 -42.77 -16.96 18.11
C TYR A 694 -43.30 -15.62 17.54
N GLY A 695 -42.90 -15.37 16.29
CA GLY A 695 -43.44 -14.32 15.41
C GLY A 695 -42.67 -14.26 14.07
N HIS A 696 -43.09 -15.03 13.07
CA HIS A 696 -42.59 -14.90 11.68
C HIS A 696 -43.27 -13.70 10.98
N VAL A 697 -42.61 -13.08 9.99
CA VAL A 697 -43.02 -13.03 8.55
C VAL A 697 -42.25 -11.95 7.75
N ALA A 698 -41.96 -12.29 6.49
CA ALA A 698 -41.63 -11.45 5.31
C ALA A 698 -40.33 -10.62 5.23
N ALA A 699 -39.58 -10.92 4.16
CA ALA A 699 -38.73 -9.97 3.45
C ALA A 699 -39.52 -9.33 2.29
N PRO A 700 -39.13 -8.14 1.78
CA PRO A 700 -39.53 -7.65 0.47
C PRO A 700 -38.48 -7.94 -0.62
N SER A 701 -38.94 -8.01 -1.86
CA SER A 701 -38.21 -8.45 -3.05
C SER A 701 -37.50 -7.35 -3.84
N GLU A 702 -36.58 -7.75 -4.72
CA GLU A 702 -36.03 -6.93 -5.80
C GLU A 702 -37.13 -6.46 -6.78
N SER A 703 -37.03 -5.22 -7.30
CA SER A 703 -37.05 -4.89 -8.74
C SER A 703 -37.34 -3.39 -9.00
N ALA A 704 -36.31 -2.65 -9.40
CA ALA A 704 -36.42 -1.39 -10.14
C ALA A 704 -35.08 -1.09 -10.83
N LEU A 705 -34.93 -1.55 -12.07
CA LEU A 705 -33.77 -1.26 -12.92
C LEU A 705 -34.17 -0.29 -14.04
N SER A 706 -33.16 0.41 -14.58
CA SER A 706 -33.15 1.12 -15.87
C SER A 706 -34.07 2.34 -16.03
N THR A 707 -33.46 3.53 -15.90
CA THR A 707 -33.38 4.54 -16.97
C THR A 707 -32.32 5.58 -16.61
N LEU A 708 -31.26 5.71 -17.43
CA LEU A 708 -30.51 6.96 -17.64
C LEU A 708 -29.56 6.75 -18.83
N SER A 709 -30.04 7.15 -20.01
CA SER A 709 -29.29 7.11 -21.26
C SER A 709 -28.35 8.32 -21.37
N ASN A 710 -27.14 8.06 -21.83
CA ASN A 710 -26.08 9.04 -22.09
C ASN A 710 -26.45 10.02 -23.24
N PRO A 711 -26.26 11.35 -23.07
CA PRO A 711 -26.22 12.28 -24.20
C PRO A 711 -25.02 13.24 -24.12
N TYR A 712 -24.03 13.04 -24.98
CA TYR A 712 -23.13 14.12 -25.42
C TYR A 712 -22.95 14.06 -26.94
N SER A 713 -23.83 14.76 -27.65
CA SER A 713 -23.67 15.15 -29.06
C SER A 713 -24.68 16.24 -29.42
N ALA A 714 -24.24 17.18 -30.28
CA ALA A 714 -25.01 18.22 -30.96
C ALA A 714 -25.45 19.49 -30.17
N SER A 715 -24.69 20.57 -30.42
CA SER A 715 -25.13 21.93 -30.79
C SER A 715 -26.26 22.64 -30.02
N ALA A 716 -25.94 23.83 -29.52
CA ALA A 716 -26.87 24.78 -28.92
C ALA A 716 -28.06 25.16 -29.83
N SER A 717 -29.27 25.17 -29.25
CA SER A 717 -30.42 25.95 -29.72
C SER A 717 -31.24 26.46 -28.53
N ALA A 718 -32.00 27.53 -28.73
CA ALA A 718 -32.53 28.36 -27.64
C ALA A 718 -33.81 27.85 -26.94
N SER A 719 -34.10 26.54 -26.95
CA SER A 719 -35.26 25.97 -26.24
C SER A 719 -34.94 25.42 -24.85
N GLY A 720 -33.70 25.00 -24.59
CA GLY A 720 -33.33 24.33 -23.34
C GLY A 720 -33.39 25.20 -22.08
N THR A 721 -33.43 26.54 -22.22
CA THR A 721 -33.55 27.46 -21.09
C THR A 721 -34.93 27.47 -20.44
N GLU A 722 -35.97 27.06 -21.16
CA GLU A 722 -37.34 27.05 -20.61
C GLU A 722 -37.68 25.70 -19.97
N GLU A 723 -37.15 24.58 -20.48
CA GLU A 723 -37.22 23.27 -19.81
C GLU A 723 -36.48 23.29 -18.46
N LEU A 724 -35.27 23.87 -18.42
CA LEU A 724 -34.52 24.06 -17.17
C LEU A 724 -35.25 24.93 -16.13
N ARG A 725 -36.06 25.91 -16.58
CA ARG A 725 -36.91 26.70 -15.66
C ARG A 725 -38.04 25.88 -15.09
N VAL A 726 -38.73 25.09 -15.90
CA VAL A 726 -39.81 24.21 -15.43
C VAL A 726 -39.30 23.19 -14.41
N GLU A 727 -38.11 22.63 -14.64
CA GLU A 727 -37.47 21.65 -13.75
C GLU A 727 -37.02 22.29 -12.41
N VAL A 728 -36.45 23.51 -12.42
CA VAL A 728 -36.12 24.26 -11.20
C VAL A 728 -37.37 24.65 -10.42
N GLU A 729 -38.45 25.07 -11.09
CA GLU A 729 -39.73 25.41 -10.45
C GLU A 729 -40.47 24.19 -9.90
N GLN A 730 -40.15 22.98 -10.38
CA GLN A 730 -40.64 21.72 -9.83
C GLN A 730 -39.82 21.31 -8.60
N LEU A 731 -38.48 21.31 -8.69
CA LEU A 731 -37.58 21.04 -7.56
C LEU A 731 -37.84 21.97 -6.38
N ARG A 732 -38.13 23.25 -6.64
CA ARG A 732 -38.48 24.23 -5.60
C ARG A 732 -39.77 23.85 -4.86
N ARG A 733 -40.79 23.35 -5.56
CA ARG A 733 -42.05 22.88 -4.97
C ARG A 733 -41.87 21.58 -4.17
N GLU A 734 -41.04 20.66 -4.64
CA GLU A 734 -40.70 19.45 -3.88
C GLU A 734 -39.93 19.80 -2.59
N MET A 735 -38.97 20.72 -2.67
CA MET A 735 -38.18 21.14 -1.51
C MET A 735 -39.02 21.90 -0.45
N ASP A 736 -40.00 22.71 -0.87
CA ASP A 736 -40.95 23.34 0.07
C ASP A 736 -41.94 22.31 0.66
N SER A 737 -42.28 21.22 -0.05
CA SER A 737 -43.08 20.12 0.51
C SER A 737 -42.34 19.36 1.62
N ILE A 738 -41.01 19.19 1.48
CA ILE A 738 -40.16 18.54 2.49
C ILE A 738 -40.04 19.41 3.75
N ARG A 739 -40.00 20.74 3.61
CA ARG A 739 -39.99 21.67 4.77
C ARG A 739 -41.21 21.52 5.66
N HIS A 740 -42.40 21.29 5.09
CA HIS A 740 -43.62 21.06 5.87
C HIS A 740 -43.72 19.67 6.54
N MET A 741 -42.79 18.75 6.26
CA MET A 741 -42.67 17.46 6.97
C MET A 741 -41.63 17.49 8.10
N ALA A 742 -40.97 18.63 8.34
CA ALA A 742 -39.86 18.78 9.26
C ALA A 742 -40.13 19.70 10.47
N GLU A 743 -41.40 19.99 10.78
CA GLU A 743 -41.74 20.63 12.06
C GLU A 743 -41.77 19.58 13.20
N PRO A 744 -41.09 19.82 14.34
CA PRO A 744 -41.16 18.93 15.48
C PRO A 744 -42.54 19.02 16.17
N PRO A 745 -43.03 17.93 16.80
CA PRO A 745 -44.33 17.93 17.46
C PRO A 745 -44.35 18.91 18.65
N PRO A 746 -45.53 19.47 19.02
CA PRO A 746 -45.64 20.37 20.16
C PRO A 746 -45.18 19.69 21.46
N GLY A 747 -44.29 20.35 22.20
CA GLY A 747 -43.82 19.85 23.48
C GLY A 747 -44.97 19.79 24.50
N TYR A 748 -45.11 18.63 25.16
CA TYR A 748 -45.94 18.51 26.36
C TYR A 748 -45.21 19.15 27.56
N GLN A 749 -45.96 19.91 28.35
CA GLN A 749 -45.53 20.51 29.63
C GLN A 749 -45.44 19.46 30.75
#